data_AF-A0A7I0KZS0-F1
#
_entry.id   AF-A0A7I0KZS0-F1
#
_cell.length_a   1.000
_cell.length_b   1.000
_cell.length_c   1.000
_cell.angle_alpha   90.00
_cell.angle_beta   90.00
_cell.angle_gamma   90.00
#
_symmetry.space_group_name_H-M   'P 1'
#
loop_
_entity.id
_entity.type
_entity.pdbx_description
1 polymer ?
#
loop_
_entity_poly.entity_id
_entity_poly.type
_entity_poly.pdbx_seq_one_letter_code
_entity_poly.pdbx_strand_id
1 'polypeptide(L)'
;MTVSTEVGHNEYTGNGVTTTFPYTFRVFDKSDLVVQIVDLEENITVLVLDTDYSVTGVGGYNGGNVMLRTALTSGYRIFVSRELPVTQETDLRNQGKFLAEVHEDAFDKLTMLIQQVFYNLSKVIKVPESGNWLVPTIRLRKNKIFAWDEEGNPIAVSPESGSASDVMIELAKSSGAGLIGTTSGGTVQSVLDDCHARLITCERNSRVENFYTLAETCTAELLSLNAPEAYDKSITLTVNEELTTDYTGPVTGHCSIGNPQNYTIAMCTSTTLEYQVSSVVLESDGTFSFARSWPGVKAFKLYRTSNNGLVTVREDPLCIRSYRMPSDAGDETVRVMKDRTYTYDQAVSAIALMAQGHSQTERFVRGLCAIVGSGGSEGSVPFFVNRMSAQTSSQYYRTGNAAWVAYALAYYLLKYPDGEMAVVARDKLTQCAEWIETFRVADNGDIRYGLYTSGSGRYLDGVFYPDFKADWCTSEHQFDLWFLFDLMGRVGFTGYAEKAKALADAIMEKLWVEDEGRFYAGMRTTGPDKASPLDCASWGGLFVSNIDMEKARRCFTYLDRFWYATHDATGYTPYHPEYGYPNKQRGVWVEGSAGVALLARRLGDDATAMDILARLAPLRTRYGYIDSSDYPDNDDMPPWPSSCNTAWMILACDPQGFWNVGVSSLSGRYYRY
;
A
#
# COMPACT_ATOMS: atom_id res chain seq x y z
N MET A 1 47.50 65.39 -43.04
CA MET A 1 48.43 64.53 -42.22
C MET A 1 47.99 63.09 -42.46
N THR A 2 48.79 62.07 -42.12
CA THR A 2 48.42 60.67 -42.35
C THR A 2 48.22 59.94 -41.03
N VAL A 3 47.51 58.81 -41.04
CA VAL A 3 47.45 57.91 -39.87
C VAL A 3 48.84 57.35 -39.60
N SER A 4 49.47 57.82 -38.50
CA SER A 4 50.82 57.44 -38.10
C SER A 4 50.89 56.58 -36.84
N THR A 5 49.74 56.14 -36.32
CA THR A 5 49.61 55.30 -35.11
C THR A 5 48.97 53.96 -35.45
N GLU A 6 49.45 52.89 -34.84
CA GLU A 6 48.86 51.55 -34.94
C GLU A 6 47.67 51.36 -33.96
N VAL A 7 47.46 52.32 -33.07
CA VAL A 7 46.44 52.26 -32.02
C VAL A 7 45.08 52.65 -32.60
N GLY A 8 44.12 51.71 -32.59
CA GLY A 8 42.72 51.93 -32.97
C GLY A 8 41.72 51.74 -31.82
N HIS A 9 42.21 51.57 -30.59
CA HIS A 9 41.40 51.38 -29.39
C HIS A 9 42.11 51.92 -28.15
N ASN A 10 41.33 52.24 -27.11
CA ASN A 10 41.82 52.59 -25.78
C ASN A 10 40.98 51.86 -24.71
N GLU A 11 41.60 51.50 -23.59
CA GLU A 11 40.95 50.86 -22.43
C GLU A 11 41.23 51.68 -21.16
N TYR A 12 40.21 51.85 -20.32
CA TYR A 12 40.32 52.54 -19.03
C TYR A 12 39.52 51.80 -17.95
N THR A 13 39.89 52.03 -16.68
CA THR A 13 39.15 51.53 -15.52
C THR A 13 38.43 52.68 -14.82
N GLY A 14 37.16 52.47 -14.50
CA GLY A 14 36.32 53.41 -13.76
C GLY A 14 36.76 53.54 -12.31
N ASN A 15 36.71 54.77 -11.80
CA ASN A 15 36.96 55.11 -10.40
C ASN A 15 35.70 55.60 -9.67
N GLY A 16 34.53 55.50 -10.32
CA GLY A 16 33.25 55.99 -9.80
C GLY A 16 33.02 57.50 -9.94
N VAL A 17 33.97 58.27 -10.51
CA VAL A 17 33.88 59.74 -10.60
C VAL A 17 34.13 60.26 -12.02
N THR A 18 35.06 59.66 -12.77
CA THR A 18 35.44 60.11 -14.11
C THR A 18 34.33 59.84 -15.13
N THR A 19 33.94 60.87 -15.89
CA THR A 19 32.96 60.80 -16.99
C THR A 19 33.58 60.98 -18.37
N THR A 20 34.82 61.45 -18.45
CA THR A 20 35.49 61.79 -19.72
C THR A 20 36.69 60.89 -19.94
N PHE A 21 36.72 60.20 -21.08
CA PHE A 21 37.74 59.24 -21.46
C PHE A 21 38.33 59.66 -22.81
N PRO A 22 39.63 60.00 -22.88
CA PRO A 22 40.25 60.38 -24.13
C PRO A 22 40.33 59.17 -25.08
N TYR A 23 40.34 59.42 -26.39
CA TYR A 23 40.77 58.46 -27.40
C TYR A 23 41.87 59.10 -28.22
N THR A 24 42.89 58.32 -28.59
CA THR A 24 44.16 58.85 -29.13
C THR A 24 44.36 58.56 -30.61
N PHE A 25 43.26 58.34 -31.34
CA PHE A 25 43.28 57.94 -32.75
C PHE A 25 42.20 58.67 -33.56
N ARG A 26 42.41 58.83 -34.86
CA ARG A 26 41.47 59.53 -35.75
C ARG A 26 40.21 58.71 -36.03
N VAL A 27 39.06 59.37 -36.04
CA VAL A 27 37.76 58.88 -36.55
C VAL A 27 37.18 59.90 -37.54
N PHE A 28 36.40 59.46 -38.52
CA PHE A 28 35.81 60.35 -39.55
C PHE A 28 34.43 60.85 -39.14
N ASP A 29 33.62 59.99 -38.54
CA ASP A 29 32.34 60.31 -37.92
C ASP A 29 32.35 59.88 -36.44
N LYS A 30 31.46 60.46 -35.64
CA LYS A 30 31.22 60.02 -34.26
C LYS A 30 30.68 58.58 -34.20
N SER A 31 29.96 58.13 -35.23
CA SER A 31 29.45 56.76 -35.32
C SER A 31 30.53 55.72 -35.56
N ASP A 32 31.74 56.14 -35.94
CA ASP A 32 32.87 55.22 -36.12
C ASP A 32 33.45 54.75 -34.77
N LEU A 33 32.97 55.27 -33.64
CA LEU A 33 33.35 54.80 -32.32
C LEU A 33 32.31 53.82 -31.77
N VAL A 34 32.80 52.67 -31.32
CA VAL A 34 32.04 51.72 -30.50
C VAL A 34 32.61 51.76 -29.09
N VAL A 35 31.74 52.04 -28.13
CA VAL A 35 32.08 52.13 -26.70
C VAL A 35 31.39 51.01 -25.96
N GLN A 36 32.16 50.22 -25.22
CA GLN A 36 31.66 49.10 -24.42
C GLN A 36 32.12 49.24 -22.98
N ILE A 37 31.30 48.82 -22.03
CA ILE A 37 31.68 48.69 -20.64
C ILE A 37 31.63 47.22 -20.22
N VAL A 38 32.50 46.85 -19.29
CA VAL A 38 32.56 45.53 -18.69
C VAL A 38 32.43 45.67 -17.17
N ASP A 39 31.45 44.99 -16.59
CA ASP A 39 31.22 44.99 -15.14
C ASP A 39 32.17 44.02 -14.40
N LEU A 40 31.99 43.89 -13.08
CA LEU A 40 32.82 43.04 -12.23
C LEU A 40 32.54 41.54 -12.43
N GLU A 41 31.38 41.21 -12.99
CA GLU A 41 30.96 39.86 -13.36
C GLU A 41 31.32 39.50 -14.82
N GLU A 42 32.13 40.34 -15.49
CA GLU A 42 32.57 40.22 -16.89
C GLU A 42 31.44 40.34 -17.94
N ASN A 43 30.27 40.87 -17.59
CA ASN A 43 29.23 41.16 -18.58
C ASN A 43 29.59 42.38 -19.41
N ILE A 44 29.44 42.26 -20.73
CA ILE A 44 29.76 43.32 -21.70
C ILE A 44 28.49 44.05 -22.11
N THR A 45 28.47 45.38 -21.95
CA THR A 45 27.38 46.25 -22.42
C THR A 45 27.91 47.23 -23.47
N VAL A 46 27.28 47.27 -24.65
CA VAL A 46 27.57 48.28 -25.68
C VAL A 46 26.77 49.54 -25.37
N LEU A 47 27.44 50.69 -25.28
CA LEU A 47 26.81 51.98 -25.04
C LEU A 47 26.32 52.59 -26.36
N VAL A 48 25.21 53.34 -26.28
CA VAL A 48 24.56 53.98 -27.42
C VAL A 48 25.03 55.43 -27.59
N LEU A 49 25.54 55.78 -28.77
CA LEU A 49 25.97 57.13 -29.11
C LEU A 49 24.80 58.14 -29.00
N ASP A 50 25.10 59.35 -28.52
CA ASP A 50 24.16 60.43 -28.20
C ASP A 50 23.13 60.10 -27.10
N THR A 51 23.03 58.86 -26.63
CA THR A 51 22.14 58.44 -25.52
C THR A 51 22.93 58.20 -24.25
N ASP A 52 24.02 57.43 -24.31
CA ASP A 52 24.83 57.08 -23.14
C ASP A 52 26.13 57.91 -23.08
N TYR A 53 26.63 58.32 -24.25
CA TYR A 53 27.85 59.13 -24.37
C TYR A 53 27.80 60.10 -25.56
N SER A 54 28.69 61.10 -25.52
CA SER A 54 28.95 62.04 -26.62
C SER A 54 30.44 62.04 -26.99
N VAL A 55 30.76 62.48 -28.21
CA VAL A 55 32.12 62.42 -28.78
C VAL A 55 32.57 63.82 -29.18
N THR A 56 33.83 64.15 -28.86
CA THR A 56 34.53 65.36 -29.33
C THR A 56 35.78 64.98 -30.13
N GLY A 57 36.33 65.90 -30.92
CA GLY A 57 37.60 65.69 -31.65
C GLY A 57 37.49 64.87 -32.95
N VAL A 58 36.26 64.65 -33.46
CA VAL A 58 36.00 63.97 -34.74
C VAL A 58 36.75 64.67 -35.88
N GLY A 59 37.36 63.88 -36.78
CA GLY A 59 38.19 64.35 -37.89
C GLY A 59 39.63 64.70 -37.52
N GLY A 60 39.95 64.88 -36.24
CA GLY A 60 41.29 65.22 -35.75
C GLY A 60 42.24 64.02 -35.68
N TYR A 61 43.52 64.23 -36.00
CA TYR A 61 44.54 63.17 -36.02
C TYR A 61 44.98 62.70 -34.63
N ASN A 62 44.85 63.56 -33.61
CA ASN A 62 45.24 63.24 -32.23
C ASN A 62 44.10 62.63 -31.41
N GLY A 63 42.95 62.35 -32.04
CA GLY A 63 41.73 61.90 -31.38
C GLY A 63 41.03 63.01 -30.59
N GLY A 64 40.28 62.61 -29.56
CA GLY A 64 39.39 63.48 -28.81
C GLY A 64 38.92 62.83 -27.51
N ASN A 65 37.68 63.09 -27.09
CA ASN A 65 37.13 62.49 -25.87
C ASN A 65 35.76 61.84 -26.10
N VAL A 66 35.55 60.70 -25.44
CA VAL A 66 34.26 60.09 -25.14
C VAL A 66 33.79 60.60 -23.78
N MET A 67 32.63 61.24 -23.74
CA MET A 67 32.03 61.80 -22.52
C MET A 67 30.76 61.03 -22.17
N LEU A 68 30.81 60.20 -21.13
CA LEU A 68 29.65 59.48 -20.58
C LEU A 68 28.70 60.45 -19.88
N ARG A 69 27.39 60.14 -19.89
CA ARG A 69 26.40 60.90 -19.12
C ARG A 69 26.48 60.68 -17.61
N THR A 70 26.94 59.51 -17.20
CA THR A 70 27.12 59.10 -15.81
C THR A 70 28.56 58.63 -15.60
N ALA A 71 29.13 58.89 -14.41
CA ALA A 71 30.47 58.44 -14.09
C ALA A 71 30.57 56.92 -14.19
N LEU A 72 31.66 56.41 -14.76
CA LEU A 72 31.89 54.98 -14.88
C LEU A 72 32.11 54.38 -13.49
N THR A 73 31.25 53.42 -13.11
CA THR A 73 31.28 52.73 -11.82
C THR A 73 32.69 52.23 -11.47
N SER A 74 33.07 52.34 -10.19
CA SER A 74 34.40 51.91 -9.75
C SER A 74 34.65 50.44 -10.05
N GLY A 75 35.78 50.15 -10.71
CA GLY A 75 36.17 48.79 -11.10
C GLY A 75 35.63 48.31 -12.44
N TYR A 76 34.62 48.98 -13.02
CA TYR A 76 34.16 48.66 -14.38
C TYR A 76 35.21 49.11 -15.39
N ARG A 77 35.35 48.38 -16.49
CA ARG A 77 36.28 48.74 -17.58
C ARG A 77 35.52 49.34 -18.74
N ILE A 78 36.07 50.33 -19.41
CA ILE A 78 35.53 50.93 -20.64
C ILE A 78 36.51 50.71 -21.79
N PHE A 79 35.99 50.20 -22.89
CA PHE A 79 36.68 50.00 -24.14
C PHE A 79 36.13 50.98 -25.17
N VAL A 80 37.01 51.80 -25.75
CA VAL A 80 36.70 52.74 -26.82
C VAL A 80 37.44 52.26 -28.07
N SER A 81 36.72 51.81 -29.09
CA SER A 81 37.31 51.23 -30.29
C SER A 81 36.78 51.90 -31.55
N ARG A 82 37.62 52.02 -32.58
CA ARG A 82 37.19 52.43 -33.91
C ARG A 82 36.61 51.24 -34.68
N GLU A 83 35.41 51.38 -35.22
CA GLU A 83 34.78 50.43 -36.13
C GLU A 83 34.29 51.17 -37.38
N LEU A 84 34.95 50.93 -38.51
CA LEU A 84 34.61 51.54 -39.79
C LEU A 84 33.84 50.56 -40.69
N PRO A 85 32.87 51.04 -41.48
CA PRO A 85 32.25 50.23 -42.52
C PRO A 85 33.28 49.90 -43.61
N VAL A 86 33.27 48.64 -44.07
CA VAL A 86 34.19 48.14 -45.11
C VAL A 86 33.70 48.56 -46.50
N THR A 87 33.64 49.87 -46.73
CA THR A 87 33.16 50.50 -47.98
C THR A 87 34.11 51.61 -48.42
N GLN A 88 34.28 51.77 -49.73
CA GLN A 88 34.92 52.95 -50.31
C GLN A 88 33.85 53.94 -50.75
N GLU A 89 33.77 55.09 -50.08
CA GLU A 89 32.79 56.14 -50.39
C GLU A 89 33.35 57.20 -51.34
N THR A 90 34.68 57.32 -51.43
CA THR A 90 35.36 58.28 -52.30
C THR A 90 35.47 57.76 -53.73
N ASP A 91 34.79 58.44 -54.66
CA ASP A 91 34.91 58.23 -56.12
C ASP A 91 35.89 59.23 -56.75
N LEU A 92 37.01 58.74 -57.28
CA LEU A 92 38.06 59.56 -57.88
C LEU A 92 37.77 59.82 -59.36
N ARG A 93 37.52 61.08 -59.71
CA ARG A 93 37.19 61.48 -61.09
C ARG A 93 38.44 61.61 -61.97
N ASN A 94 38.36 61.07 -63.20
CA ASN A 94 39.41 61.25 -64.20
C ASN A 94 39.54 62.73 -64.64
N GLN A 95 40.79 63.18 -64.82
CA GLN A 95 41.15 64.53 -65.31
C GLN A 95 40.69 65.71 -64.41
N GLY A 96 40.35 65.45 -63.15
CA GLY A 96 40.09 66.49 -62.15
C GLY A 96 41.36 67.09 -61.53
N LYS A 97 41.22 68.20 -60.79
CA LYS A 97 42.32 68.73 -59.97
C LYS A 97 42.71 67.72 -58.90
N PHE A 98 44.01 67.50 -58.72
CA PHE A 98 44.52 66.65 -57.64
C PHE A 98 44.28 67.34 -56.28
N LEU A 99 43.28 66.86 -55.55
CA LEU A 99 43.01 67.28 -54.17
C LEU A 99 43.68 66.28 -53.24
N ALA A 100 44.86 66.64 -52.72
CA ALA A 100 45.66 65.75 -51.89
C ALA A 100 44.85 65.22 -50.69
N GLU A 101 44.11 66.07 -49.97
CA GLU A 101 43.31 65.66 -48.81
C GLU A 101 42.26 64.58 -49.12
N VAL A 102 41.61 64.63 -50.29
CA VAL A 102 40.62 63.60 -50.69
C VAL A 102 41.28 62.25 -50.92
N HIS A 103 42.51 62.26 -51.44
CA HIS A 103 43.30 61.04 -51.63
C HIS A 103 43.82 60.53 -50.29
N GLU A 104 44.34 61.42 -49.44
CA GLU A 104 44.84 61.07 -48.11
C GLU A 104 43.73 60.52 -47.21
N ASP A 105 42.53 61.09 -47.18
CA ASP A 105 41.41 60.56 -46.39
C ASP A 105 40.96 59.17 -46.88
N ALA A 106 40.97 58.93 -48.19
CA ALA A 106 40.67 57.63 -48.75
C ALA A 106 41.74 56.58 -48.38
N PHE A 107 43.03 56.95 -48.43
CA PHE A 107 44.14 56.09 -48.02
C PHE A 107 44.18 55.86 -46.51
N ASP A 108 43.89 56.88 -45.71
CA ASP A 108 43.76 56.79 -44.26
C ASP A 108 42.63 55.81 -43.90
N LYS A 109 41.44 55.92 -44.50
CA LYS A 109 40.33 54.97 -44.25
C LYS A 109 40.74 53.53 -44.54
N LEU A 110 41.45 53.29 -45.64
CA LEU A 110 41.97 51.96 -45.98
C LEU A 110 42.99 51.45 -44.95
N THR A 111 43.94 52.30 -44.55
CA THR A 111 44.90 51.97 -43.48
C THR A 111 44.20 51.63 -42.16
N MET A 112 43.18 52.40 -41.79
CA MET A 112 42.39 52.16 -40.59
C MET A 112 41.60 50.85 -40.65
N LEU A 113 41.01 50.51 -41.79
CA LEU A 113 40.33 49.22 -42.00
C LEU A 113 41.33 48.06 -41.90
N ILE A 114 42.55 48.23 -42.42
CA ILE A 114 43.63 47.23 -42.27
C ILE A 114 44.01 47.05 -40.79
N GLN A 115 44.16 48.14 -40.02
CA GLN A 115 44.41 48.08 -38.58
C GLN A 115 43.29 47.33 -37.84
N GLN A 116 42.03 47.61 -38.19
CA GLN A 116 40.86 46.92 -37.61
C GLN A 116 40.87 45.42 -37.94
N VAL A 117 41.23 45.05 -39.18
CA VAL A 117 41.40 43.64 -39.56
C VAL A 117 42.52 43.00 -38.74
N PHE A 118 43.69 43.62 -38.59
CA PHE A 118 44.78 43.07 -37.79
C PHE A 118 44.42 42.92 -36.31
N TYR A 119 43.68 43.87 -35.74
CA TYR A 119 43.17 43.79 -34.37
C TYR A 119 42.14 42.66 -34.20
N ASN A 120 41.24 42.50 -35.16
CA ASN A 120 40.30 41.37 -35.14
C ASN A 120 41.06 40.04 -35.30
N LEU A 121 42.08 40.00 -36.15
CA LEU A 121 42.93 38.82 -36.33
C LEU A 121 43.79 38.52 -35.09
N SER A 122 44.15 39.50 -34.24
CA SER A 122 44.86 39.21 -32.98
C SER A 122 43.99 38.49 -31.95
N LYS A 123 42.68 38.46 -32.16
CA LYS A 123 41.70 37.75 -31.31
C LYS A 123 41.29 36.39 -31.88
N VAL A 124 41.91 35.94 -32.98
CA VAL A 124 41.70 34.60 -33.54
C VAL A 124 42.85 33.66 -33.19
N ILE A 125 42.59 32.35 -33.24
CA ILE A 125 43.64 31.33 -33.16
C ILE A 125 44.49 31.42 -34.43
N LYS A 126 45.78 31.72 -34.29
CA LYS A 126 46.76 31.77 -35.39
C LYS A 126 47.64 30.52 -35.35
N VAL A 127 47.90 29.93 -36.51
CA VAL A 127 48.87 28.83 -36.68
C VAL A 127 50.11 29.33 -37.44
N PRO A 128 51.32 28.82 -37.13
CA PRO A 128 52.57 29.37 -37.64
C PRO A 128 52.96 28.95 -39.08
N GLU A 129 52.22 28.06 -39.76
CA GLU A 129 52.69 27.40 -41.01
C GLU A 129 51.76 27.57 -42.24
N SER A 130 52.34 27.44 -43.45
CA SER A 130 51.72 27.65 -44.77
C SER A 130 50.80 26.51 -45.24
N GLY A 131 49.75 26.21 -44.49
CA GLY A 131 48.72 25.20 -44.81
C GLY A 131 47.32 25.79 -44.96
N ASN A 132 46.43 25.09 -45.67
CA ASN A 132 44.99 25.42 -45.72
C ASN A 132 44.26 24.75 -44.55
N TRP A 133 44.36 25.36 -43.37
CA TRP A 133 43.81 24.82 -42.12
C TRP A 133 42.31 25.16 -41.97
N LEU A 134 41.45 24.38 -42.61
CA LEU A 134 40.01 24.52 -42.43
C LEU A 134 39.58 23.77 -41.16
N VAL A 135 38.98 24.48 -40.21
CA VAL A 135 38.34 23.85 -39.05
C VAL A 135 37.31 22.82 -39.52
N PRO A 136 37.14 21.69 -38.80
CA PRO A 136 36.17 20.66 -39.19
C PRO A 136 34.76 21.26 -39.35
N THR A 137 34.02 20.77 -40.35
CA THR A 137 32.64 21.23 -40.63
C THR A 137 31.76 21.15 -39.37
N ILE A 138 30.71 21.98 -39.29
CA ILE A 138 29.81 22.04 -38.13
C ILE A 138 29.27 20.66 -37.71
N ARG A 139 29.03 19.77 -38.68
CA ARG A 139 28.59 18.38 -38.42
C ARG A 139 29.64 17.57 -37.68
N LEU A 140 30.93 17.75 -38.00
CA LEU A 140 32.03 16.97 -37.43
C LEU A 140 32.50 17.49 -36.08
N ARG A 141 32.35 18.79 -35.80
CA ARG A 141 32.77 19.41 -34.52
C ARG A 141 31.69 19.51 -33.45
N LYS A 142 30.42 19.20 -33.77
CA LYS A 142 29.34 19.21 -32.78
C LYS A 142 29.66 18.22 -31.65
N ASN A 143 29.65 18.70 -30.40
CA ASN A 143 29.94 17.93 -29.19
C ASN A 143 31.35 17.30 -29.13
N LYS A 144 32.34 17.90 -29.78
CA LYS A 144 33.73 17.42 -29.81
C LYS A 144 34.72 18.51 -29.38
N ILE A 145 35.90 18.08 -28.95
CA ILE A 145 37.03 18.96 -28.60
C ILE A 145 37.85 19.26 -29.85
N PHE A 146 38.37 20.48 -29.93
CA PHE A 146 39.32 20.90 -30.95
C PHE A 146 40.72 20.37 -30.61
N ALA A 147 41.31 19.56 -31.50
CA ALA A 147 42.62 18.94 -31.33
C ALA A 147 43.42 18.97 -32.64
N TRP A 148 44.61 18.37 -32.64
CA TRP A 148 45.52 18.33 -33.80
C TRP A 148 45.88 16.89 -34.13
N ASP A 149 45.92 16.52 -35.42
CA ASP A 149 46.39 15.21 -35.88
C ASP A 149 47.92 15.14 -36.01
N GLU A 150 48.45 14.00 -36.47
CA GLU A 150 49.89 13.75 -36.58
C GLU A 150 50.59 14.64 -37.63
N GLU A 151 49.85 15.15 -38.62
CA GLU A 151 50.30 16.15 -39.58
C GLU A 151 50.08 17.60 -39.11
N GLY A 152 49.55 17.78 -37.90
CA GLY A 152 49.30 19.08 -37.29
C GLY A 152 48.02 19.78 -37.74
N ASN A 153 47.09 19.10 -38.43
CA ASN A 153 45.82 19.66 -38.91
C ASN A 153 44.74 19.70 -37.83
N PRO A 154 43.84 20.69 -37.85
CA PRO A 154 42.81 20.80 -36.84
C PRO A 154 41.76 19.71 -37.03
N ILE A 155 41.61 18.86 -36.02
CA ILE A 155 40.63 17.77 -35.97
C ILE A 155 39.64 17.97 -34.82
N ALA A 156 38.48 17.33 -34.93
CA ALA A 156 37.48 17.31 -33.87
C ALA A 156 37.44 15.91 -33.25
N VAL A 157 37.95 15.79 -32.02
CA VAL A 157 38.05 14.53 -31.28
C VAL A 157 37.01 14.46 -30.19
N SER A 158 36.54 13.25 -29.88
CA SER A 158 35.76 13.05 -28.66
C SER A 158 36.67 13.26 -27.45
N PRO A 159 36.19 13.79 -26.32
CA PRO A 159 36.98 13.86 -25.08
C PRO A 159 37.47 12.45 -24.68
N GLU A 160 38.75 12.29 -24.34
CA GLU A 160 39.31 11.05 -23.78
C GLU A 160 39.66 11.22 -22.28
N SER A 161 39.50 10.14 -21.52
CA SER A 161 39.14 10.12 -20.09
C SER A 161 40.28 10.39 -19.08
N GLY A 162 40.00 11.25 -18.09
CA GLY A 162 40.80 11.50 -16.88
C GLY A 162 40.24 12.51 -15.85
N SER A 163 38.99 12.99 -15.99
CA SER A 163 38.36 13.96 -15.08
C SER A 163 37.12 13.38 -14.39
N ALA A 164 36.66 13.94 -13.27
CA ALA A 164 35.42 13.49 -12.59
C ALA A 164 34.18 13.51 -13.50
N SER A 165 34.22 14.29 -14.59
CA SER A 165 33.23 14.25 -15.66
C SER A 165 33.19 12.90 -16.38
N ASP A 166 34.33 12.22 -16.55
CA ASP A 166 34.37 10.90 -17.18
C ASP A 166 33.75 9.81 -16.31
N VAL A 167 33.94 9.86 -14.99
CA VAL A 167 33.22 8.97 -14.06
C VAL A 167 31.72 9.21 -14.16
N MET A 168 31.27 10.47 -14.18
CA MET A 168 29.85 10.81 -14.32
C MET A 168 29.30 10.40 -15.70
N ILE A 169 30.09 10.50 -16.76
CA ILE A 169 29.71 10.07 -18.11
C ILE A 169 29.67 8.55 -18.21
N GLU A 170 30.63 7.81 -17.65
CA GLU A 170 30.62 6.34 -17.60
C GLU A 170 29.44 5.81 -16.77
N LEU A 171 29.14 6.42 -15.62
CA LEU A 171 27.97 6.06 -14.82
C LEU A 171 26.64 6.46 -15.50
N ALA A 172 26.63 7.48 -16.35
CA ALA A 172 25.45 7.90 -17.12
C ALA A 172 25.20 7.08 -18.40
N LYS A 173 26.14 6.23 -18.84
CA LYS A 173 25.91 5.29 -19.95
C LYS A 173 24.94 4.19 -19.52
N SER A 174 24.31 3.54 -20.50
CA SER A 174 23.43 2.39 -20.24
C SER A 174 24.13 1.21 -19.56
N SER A 175 25.46 1.11 -19.64
CA SER A 175 26.28 0.11 -18.95
C SER A 175 26.80 0.56 -17.58
N GLY A 176 26.52 1.80 -17.16
CA GLY A 176 27.11 2.42 -15.98
C GLY A 176 26.76 1.72 -14.67
N ALA A 177 25.55 1.18 -14.55
CA ALA A 177 25.14 0.35 -13.41
C ALA A 177 26.02 -0.91 -13.25
N GLY A 178 26.63 -1.39 -14.34
CA GLY A 178 27.52 -2.56 -14.33
C GLY A 178 28.88 -2.27 -13.71
N LEU A 179 29.18 -1.01 -13.42
CA LEU A 179 30.46 -0.54 -12.88
C LEU A 179 30.36 -0.19 -11.39
N ILE A 180 29.16 -0.21 -10.80
CA ILE A 180 28.93 0.10 -9.38
C ILE A 180 28.80 -1.21 -8.59
N GLY A 181 29.71 -1.48 -7.67
CA GLY A 181 29.68 -2.67 -6.81
C GLY A 181 28.67 -2.56 -5.66
N THR A 182 28.16 -3.70 -5.19
CA THR A 182 27.27 -3.81 -4.02
C THR A 182 27.96 -4.50 -2.85
N THR A 183 27.43 -4.33 -1.63
CA THR A 183 27.91 -5.02 -0.41
C THR A 183 27.72 -6.54 -0.46
N SER A 184 26.87 -7.03 -1.36
CA SER A 184 26.56 -8.45 -1.56
C SER A 184 27.47 -9.15 -2.57
N GLY A 185 28.45 -8.46 -3.17
CA GLY A 185 29.45 -9.07 -4.06
C GLY A 185 29.07 -9.11 -5.55
N GLY A 186 28.14 -8.26 -6.00
CA GLY A 186 27.75 -8.08 -7.40
C GLY A 186 27.82 -6.61 -7.86
N THR A 187 27.21 -6.30 -9.01
CA THR A 187 27.07 -4.93 -9.54
C THR A 187 25.62 -4.45 -9.50
N VAL A 188 25.38 -3.13 -9.52
CA VAL A 188 24.02 -2.57 -9.61
C VAL A 188 23.29 -3.09 -10.85
N GLN A 189 23.98 -3.28 -11.99
CA GLN A 189 23.38 -3.90 -13.18
C GLN A 189 22.99 -5.35 -12.91
N SER A 190 23.82 -6.15 -12.22
CA SER A 190 23.44 -7.53 -11.90
C SER A 190 22.22 -7.61 -10.98
N VAL A 191 22.06 -6.64 -10.06
CA VAL A 191 20.87 -6.51 -9.21
C VAL A 191 19.66 -6.04 -10.02
N LEU A 192 19.85 -5.09 -10.93
CA LEU A 192 18.78 -4.63 -11.84
C LEU A 192 18.37 -5.71 -12.83
N ASP A 193 19.29 -6.51 -13.33
CA ASP A 193 19.04 -7.64 -14.22
C ASP A 193 18.36 -8.78 -13.47
N ASP A 194 18.73 -9.05 -12.21
CA ASP A 194 18.00 -9.97 -11.34
C ASP A 194 16.59 -9.43 -11.03
N CYS A 195 16.46 -8.17 -10.65
CA CYS A 195 15.17 -7.50 -10.48
C CYS A 195 14.37 -7.48 -11.77
N HIS A 196 14.99 -7.28 -12.93
CA HIS A 196 14.33 -7.25 -14.24
C HIS A 196 13.98 -8.65 -14.72
N ALA A 197 14.80 -9.67 -14.44
CA ALA A 197 14.46 -11.07 -14.69
C ALA A 197 13.33 -11.52 -13.76
N ARG A 198 13.34 -11.09 -12.49
CA ARG A 198 12.21 -11.25 -11.56
C ARG A 198 10.99 -10.48 -12.05
N LEU A 199 11.15 -9.25 -12.54
CA LEU A 199 10.07 -8.43 -13.11
C LEU A 199 9.55 -8.98 -14.45
N ILE A 200 10.37 -9.55 -15.32
CA ILE A 200 9.97 -10.21 -16.58
C ILE A 200 9.28 -11.54 -16.26
N THR A 201 9.76 -12.25 -15.23
CA THR A 201 9.07 -13.40 -14.65
C THR A 201 7.74 -12.96 -14.02
N CYS A 202 7.66 -11.76 -13.45
CA CYS A 202 6.40 -11.12 -13.01
C CYS A 202 5.55 -10.57 -14.18
N GLU A 203 6.12 -10.09 -15.28
CA GLU A 203 5.40 -9.51 -16.43
C GLU A 203 4.77 -10.60 -17.30
N ARG A 204 5.42 -11.75 -17.43
CA ARG A 204 4.80 -12.96 -17.99
C ARG A 204 3.72 -13.55 -17.08
N ASN A 205 3.69 -13.16 -15.82
CA ASN A 205 2.71 -13.58 -14.80
C ASN A 205 1.83 -12.42 -14.32
N SER A 206 1.73 -11.29 -15.03
CA SER A 206 1.09 -10.11 -14.46
C SER A 206 -0.41 -10.35 -14.30
N ARG A 207 -0.81 -10.60 -13.06
CA ARG A 207 -2.20 -10.75 -12.67
C ARG A 207 -2.75 -9.36 -12.33
N VAL A 208 -4.03 -9.18 -12.61
CA VAL A 208 -4.75 -7.94 -12.30
C VAL A 208 -5.85 -8.31 -11.33
N GLU A 209 -5.83 -7.71 -10.15
CA GLU A 209 -6.95 -7.83 -9.21
C GLU A 209 -7.93 -6.68 -9.44
N ASN A 210 -9.22 -7.00 -9.37
CA ASN A 210 -10.30 -6.08 -9.67
C ASN A 210 -10.94 -5.56 -8.37
N PHE A 211 -10.44 -4.44 -7.86
CA PHE A 211 -11.00 -3.82 -6.66
C PHE A 211 -12.38 -3.18 -6.91
N TYR A 212 -12.86 -3.05 -8.15
CA TYR A 212 -14.25 -2.63 -8.40
C TYR A 212 -15.25 -3.63 -7.83
N THR A 213 -14.94 -4.93 -7.85
CA THR A 213 -15.90 -5.99 -7.50
C THR A 213 -15.38 -6.94 -6.43
N LEU A 214 -14.15 -6.76 -5.92
CA LEU A 214 -13.52 -7.71 -5.01
C LEU A 214 -14.36 -7.95 -3.74
N ALA A 215 -14.76 -6.90 -3.03
CA ALA A 215 -15.54 -7.02 -1.81
C ALA A 215 -16.92 -7.69 -2.05
N GLU A 216 -17.60 -7.33 -3.14
CA GLU A 216 -18.88 -7.93 -3.54
C GLU A 216 -18.71 -9.42 -3.91
N THR A 217 -17.64 -9.75 -4.63
CA THR A 217 -17.30 -11.13 -5.02
C THR A 217 -17.02 -11.97 -3.77
N CYS A 218 -16.18 -11.47 -2.86
CA CYS A 218 -15.91 -12.12 -1.58
C CYS A 218 -17.20 -12.29 -0.75
N THR A 219 -18.10 -11.32 -0.77
CA THR A 219 -19.40 -11.41 -0.06
C THR A 219 -20.27 -12.54 -0.64
N ALA A 220 -20.36 -12.65 -1.97
CA ALA A 220 -21.09 -13.73 -2.63
C ALA A 220 -20.47 -15.10 -2.33
N GLU A 221 -19.15 -15.20 -2.36
CA GLU A 221 -18.39 -16.42 -2.05
C GLU A 221 -18.56 -16.84 -0.58
N LEU A 222 -18.47 -15.90 0.36
CA LEU A 222 -18.74 -16.09 1.79
C LEU A 222 -20.12 -16.68 2.01
N LEU A 223 -21.16 -16.10 1.38
CA LEU A 223 -22.54 -16.58 1.53
C LEU A 223 -22.75 -17.96 0.88
N SER A 224 -21.97 -18.29 -0.16
CA SER A 224 -22.02 -19.61 -0.81
C SER A 224 -21.58 -20.76 0.11
N LEU A 225 -20.78 -20.47 1.16
CA LEU A 225 -20.38 -21.47 2.16
C LEU A 225 -21.57 -22.04 2.93
N ASN A 226 -22.68 -21.31 3.03
CA ASN A 226 -23.91 -21.77 3.67
C ASN A 226 -24.77 -22.67 2.79
N ALA A 227 -24.41 -22.89 1.52
CA ALA A 227 -25.17 -23.80 0.68
C ALA A 227 -25.21 -25.22 1.27
N PRO A 228 -26.35 -25.93 1.22
CA PRO A 228 -26.41 -27.32 1.65
C PRO A 228 -25.53 -28.23 0.78
N GLU A 229 -25.24 -29.43 1.28
CA GLU A 229 -24.42 -30.43 0.57
C GLU A 229 -25.04 -30.85 -0.78
N ALA A 230 -26.36 -30.90 -0.84
CA ALA A 230 -27.12 -31.11 -2.06
C ALA A 230 -28.19 -30.03 -2.16
N TYR A 231 -28.21 -29.33 -3.31
CA TYR A 231 -29.18 -28.28 -3.57
C TYR A 231 -29.61 -28.30 -5.03
N ASP A 232 -30.84 -28.75 -5.27
CA ASP A 232 -31.48 -28.67 -6.58
C ASP A 232 -32.44 -27.48 -6.59
N LYS A 233 -32.07 -26.44 -7.34
CA LYS A 233 -32.84 -25.19 -7.46
C LYS A 233 -34.20 -25.38 -8.14
N SER A 234 -34.41 -26.50 -8.86
CA SER A 234 -35.70 -26.79 -9.50
C SER A 234 -36.74 -27.34 -8.53
N ILE A 235 -36.31 -27.79 -7.34
CA ILE A 235 -37.17 -28.36 -6.32
C ILE A 235 -37.45 -27.31 -5.25
N THR A 236 -38.73 -27.03 -5.01
CA THR A 236 -39.15 -26.13 -3.93
C THR A 236 -39.77 -26.94 -2.79
N LEU A 237 -39.15 -26.85 -1.61
CA LEU A 237 -39.64 -27.49 -0.38
C LEU A 237 -40.12 -26.40 0.58
N THR A 238 -41.40 -26.45 0.92
CA THR A 238 -42.04 -25.52 1.87
C THR A 238 -42.54 -26.27 3.09
N VAL A 239 -42.48 -25.62 4.24
CA VAL A 239 -43.05 -26.10 5.50
C VAL A 239 -44.08 -25.07 5.95
N ASN A 240 -45.20 -25.55 6.47
CA ASN A 240 -46.36 -24.73 6.80
C ASN A 240 -46.23 -24.09 8.19
N GLU A 241 -45.49 -24.72 9.09
CA GLU A 241 -45.30 -24.27 10.46
C GLU A 241 -44.08 -23.35 10.61
N GLU A 242 -44.15 -22.43 11.59
CA GLU A 242 -43.01 -21.64 12.04
C GLU A 242 -42.15 -22.50 12.97
N LEU A 243 -41.01 -22.97 12.47
CA LEU A 243 -40.16 -23.94 13.16
C LEU A 243 -39.13 -23.26 14.07
N THR A 244 -39.59 -22.72 15.19
CA THR A 244 -38.69 -22.24 16.26
C THR A 244 -37.91 -23.40 16.88
N THR A 245 -36.82 -23.09 17.58
CA THR A 245 -35.95 -24.09 18.23
C THR A 245 -36.68 -24.94 19.26
N ASP A 246 -37.68 -24.39 19.93
CA ASP A 246 -38.51 -25.05 20.94
C ASP A 246 -39.77 -25.72 20.36
N TYR A 247 -40.02 -25.58 19.05
CA TYR A 247 -41.18 -26.17 18.40
C TYR A 247 -41.17 -27.70 18.50
N THR A 248 -42.26 -28.21 19.11
CA THR A 248 -42.53 -29.63 19.37
C THR A 248 -43.95 -29.99 18.95
N GLY A 249 -44.27 -29.80 17.68
CA GLY A 249 -45.57 -30.13 17.11
C GLY A 249 -45.47 -31.00 15.85
N PRO A 250 -46.62 -31.33 15.23
CA PRO A 250 -46.67 -31.85 13.87
C PRO A 250 -45.99 -30.89 12.90
N VAL A 251 -45.41 -31.44 11.84
CA VAL A 251 -44.77 -30.65 10.78
C VAL A 251 -45.31 -31.11 9.43
N THR A 252 -45.89 -30.19 8.67
CA THR A 252 -46.48 -30.44 7.37
C THR A 252 -45.86 -29.55 6.32
N GLY A 253 -45.89 -30.01 5.09
CA GLY A 253 -45.34 -29.21 4.01
C GLY A 253 -45.60 -29.80 2.65
N HIS A 254 -44.94 -29.21 1.66
CA HIS A 254 -45.11 -29.56 0.27
C HIS A 254 -43.75 -29.49 -0.44
N CYS A 255 -43.50 -30.47 -1.30
CA CYS A 255 -42.33 -30.54 -2.16
C CYS A 255 -42.78 -30.53 -3.63
N SER A 256 -42.46 -29.45 -4.34
CA SER A 256 -42.74 -29.33 -5.77
C SER A 256 -41.70 -30.13 -6.57
N ILE A 257 -42.09 -31.31 -7.05
CA ILE A 257 -41.24 -32.22 -7.83
C ILE A 257 -42.10 -33.13 -8.73
N GLY A 258 -41.54 -33.56 -9.86
CA GLY A 258 -42.20 -34.55 -10.72
C GLY A 258 -42.18 -35.96 -10.13
N ASN A 259 -43.30 -36.67 -10.19
CA ASN A 259 -43.51 -38.00 -9.58
C ASN A 259 -43.13 -38.06 -8.09
N PRO A 260 -43.79 -37.28 -7.21
CA PRO A 260 -43.37 -37.14 -5.81
C PRO A 260 -43.23 -38.46 -5.05
N GLN A 261 -44.08 -39.44 -5.32
CA GLN A 261 -44.07 -40.76 -4.66
C GLN A 261 -42.78 -41.56 -4.88
N ASN A 262 -41.90 -41.14 -5.80
CA ASN A 262 -40.56 -41.71 -5.98
C ASN A 262 -39.53 -41.16 -4.98
N TYR A 263 -39.94 -40.26 -4.08
CA TYR A 263 -39.06 -39.56 -3.16
C TYR A 263 -39.53 -39.71 -1.71
N THR A 264 -38.54 -39.86 -0.84
CA THR A 264 -38.71 -39.93 0.61
C THR A 264 -38.13 -38.66 1.22
N ILE A 265 -38.92 -37.94 2.00
CA ILE A 265 -38.46 -36.79 2.78
C ILE A 265 -38.18 -37.22 4.22
N ALA A 266 -37.01 -36.87 4.72
CA ALA A 266 -36.61 -37.05 6.11
C ALA A 266 -36.59 -35.71 6.84
N MET A 267 -37.14 -35.66 8.05
CA MET A 267 -36.96 -34.55 8.96
C MET A 267 -35.83 -34.88 9.94
N CYS A 268 -34.83 -34.02 9.98
CA CYS A 268 -33.72 -34.04 10.92
C CYS A 268 -33.87 -32.91 11.94
N THR A 269 -33.36 -33.12 13.14
CA THR A 269 -33.27 -32.10 14.18
C THR A 269 -31.83 -31.96 14.63
N SER A 270 -31.37 -30.72 14.79
CA SER A 270 -30.03 -30.38 15.29
C SER A 270 -30.12 -29.71 16.65
N THR A 271 -29.46 -30.31 17.64
CA THR A 271 -29.10 -29.66 18.91
C THR A 271 -27.59 -29.44 18.91
N THR A 272 -26.80 -30.14 19.72
CA THR A 272 -25.33 -30.15 19.58
C THR A 272 -24.88 -31.03 18.40
N LEU A 273 -25.69 -32.02 18.03
CA LEU A 273 -25.53 -32.89 16.86
C LEU A 273 -26.85 -33.02 16.12
N GLU A 274 -26.77 -33.40 14.84
CA GLU A 274 -27.93 -33.73 14.02
C GLU A 274 -28.36 -35.18 14.26
N TYR A 275 -29.67 -35.41 14.34
CA TYR A 275 -30.27 -36.74 14.33
C TYR A 275 -31.55 -36.75 13.49
N GLN A 276 -31.83 -37.87 12.82
CA GLN A 276 -33.07 -38.04 12.07
C GLN A 276 -34.23 -38.31 13.02
N VAL A 277 -35.33 -37.57 12.86
CA VAL A 277 -36.56 -37.75 13.64
C VAL A 277 -37.43 -38.83 13.01
N SER A 278 -37.78 -38.65 11.74
CA SER A 278 -38.50 -39.65 10.95
C SER A 278 -38.39 -39.34 9.45
N SER A 279 -38.87 -40.24 8.61
CA SER A 279 -39.00 -40.04 7.18
C SER A 279 -40.34 -40.56 6.66
N VAL A 280 -40.85 -39.96 5.58
CA VAL A 280 -42.10 -40.32 4.91
C VAL A 280 -41.91 -40.25 3.39
N VAL A 281 -42.63 -41.10 2.64
CA VAL A 281 -42.73 -40.96 1.18
C VAL A 281 -43.67 -39.79 0.90
N LEU A 282 -43.35 -38.96 -0.10
CA LEU A 282 -44.24 -37.86 -0.48
C LEU A 282 -45.57 -38.41 -1.03
N GLU A 283 -46.67 -37.72 -0.74
CA GLU A 283 -47.97 -38.02 -1.33
C GLU A 283 -47.99 -37.71 -2.83
N SER A 284 -48.99 -38.21 -3.57
CA SER A 284 -49.08 -38.00 -5.04
C SER A 284 -49.11 -36.54 -5.46
N ASP A 285 -49.58 -35.65 -4.59
CA ASP A 285 -49.63 -34.21 -4.80
C ASP A 285 -48.37 -33.47 -4.31
N GLY A 286 -47.38 -34.19 -3.75
CA GLY A 286 -46.14 -33.63 -3.22
C GLY A 286 -46.20 -33.23 -1.74
N THR A 287 -47.33 -33.41 -1.06
CA THR A 287 -47.45 -33.12 0.37
C THR A 287 -46.73 -34.14 1.26
N PHE A 288 -46.37 -33.71 2.46
CA PHE A 288 -45.81 -34.57 3.51
C PHE A 288 -46.29 -34.14 4.89
N SER A 289 -46.31 -35.10 5.82
CA SER A 289 -46.69 -34.85 7.21
C SER A 289 -45.89 -35.70 8.19
N PHE A 290 -45.37 -35.05 9.22
CA PHE A 290 -44.70 -35.65 10.36
C PHE A 290 -45.58 -35.45 11.60
N ALA A 291 -45.96 -36.53 12.29
CA ALA A 291 -46.89 -36.46 13.42
C ALA A 291 -46.35 -35.67 14.63
N ARG A 292 -45.03 -35.57 14.77
CA ARG A 292 -44.35 -34.86 15.87
C ARG A 292 -42.95 -34.43 15.46
N SER A 293 -42.39 -33.49 16.21
CA SER A 293 -41.01 -33.05 16.14
C SER A 293 -40.41 -32.87 17.54
N TRP A 294 -39.09 -32.74 17.63
CA TRP A 294 -38.35 -32.60 18.90
C TRP A 294 -37.64 -31.25 18.98
N PRO A 295 -37.35 -30.71 20.18
CA PRO A 295 -36.60 -29.46 20.32
C PRO A 295 -35.26 -29.51 19.58
N GLY A 296 -34.91 -28.40 18.93
CA GLY A 296 -33.75 -28.22 18.06
C GLY A 296 -34.13 -27.64 16.69
N VAL A 297 -33.13 -27.24 15.92
CA VAL A 297 -33.33 -26.67 14.58
C VAL A 297 -33.64 -27.77 13.58
N LYS A 298 -34.65 -27.56 12.74
CA LYS A 298 -35.12 -28.59 11.80
C LYS A 298 -34.47 -28.44 10.43
N ALA A 299 -34.15 -29.57 9.81
CA ALA A 299 -33.71 -29.66 8.43
C ALA A 299 -34.50 -30.76 7.70
N PHE A 300 -34.66 -30.62 6.40
CA PHE A 300 -35.42 -31.55 5.57
C PHE A 300 -34.54 -32.07 4.44
N LYS A 301 -34.43 -33.39 4.34
CA LYS A 301 -33.58 -34.06 3.34
C LYS A 301 -34.44 -34.89 2.43
N LEU A 302 -34.37 -34.63 1.14
CA LEU A 302 -35.12 -35.36 0.12
C LEU A 302 -34.24 -36.42 -0.52
N TYR A 303 -34.69 -37.66 -0.53
CA TYR A 303 -33.98 -38.80 -1.10
C TYR A 303 -34.81 -39.43 -2.22
N ARG A 304 -34.14 -40.03 -3.21
CA ARG A 304 -34.80 -40.98 -4.12
C ARG A 304 -35.13 -42.26 -3.37
N THR A 305 -36.39 -42.66 -3.34
CA THR A 305 -36.84 -43.86 -2.64
C THR A 305 -36.19 -45.14 -3.17
N SER A 306 -35.85 -45.19 -4.47
CA SER A 306 -35.30 -46.39 -5.12
C SER A 306 -33.88 -46.76 -4.68
N ASN A 307 -33.06 -45.79 -4.30
CA ASN A 307 -31.62 -46.01 -4.04
C ASN A 307 -31.06 -45.18 -2.89
N ASN A 308 -31.92 -44.45 -2.17
CA ASN A 308 -31.53 -43.56 -1.07
C ASN A 308 -30.54 -42.46 -1.48
N GLY A 309 -30.48 -42.10 -2.76
CA GLY A 309 -29.63 -41.01 -3.25
C GLY A 309 -30.18 -39.66 -2.81
N LEU A 310 -29.38 -38.86 -2.09
CA LEU A 310 -29.74 -37.51 -1.65
C LEU A 310 -29.95 -36.59 -2.86
N VAL A 311 -31.08 -35.90 -2.90
CA VAL A 311 -31.51 -35.05 -4.02
C VAL A 311 -31.34 -33.57 -3.67
N THR A 312 -31.94 -33.13 -2.58
CA THR A 312 -31.86 -31.75 -2.11
C THR A 312 -32.04 -31.69 -0.60
N VAL A 313 -31.48 -30.67 0.03
CA VAL A 313 -31.62 -30.39 1.46
C VAL A 313 -32.17 -28.98 1.63
N ARG A 314 -33.17 -28.84 2.50
CA ARG A 314 -33.62 -27.57 3.02
C ARG A 314 -33.16 -27.44 4.47
N GLU A 315 -32.33 -26.45 4.72
CA GLU A 315 -31.81 -26.10 6.03
C GLU A 315 -31.89 -24.59 6.22
N ASP A 316 -32.04 -24.16 7.47
CA ASP A 316 -32.00 -22.74 7.86
C ASP A 316 -31.00 -22.56 9.03
N PRO A 317 -29.68 -22.54 8.73
CA PRO A 317 -28.67 -22.50 9.76
C PRO A 317 -28.61 -21.13 10.43
N LEU A 318 -28.50 -21.11 11.77
CA LEU A 318 -28.32 -19.88 12.55
C LEU A 318 -26.91 -19.26 12.37
N CYS A 319 -25.89 -20.09 12.20
CA CYS A 319 -24.51 -19.64 12.04
C CYS A 319 -23.92 -20.08 10.69
N ILE A 320 -22.90 -19.36 10.24
CA ILE A 320 -22.18 -19.64 9.00
C ILE A 320 -21.35 -20.91 9.11
N ARG A 321 -21.25 -21.67 8.02
CA ARG A 321 -20.26 -22.75 7.93
C ARG A 321 -18.85 -22.18 7.88
N SER A 322 -18.00 -22.58 8.84
CA SER A 322 -16.62 -22.09 8.94
C SER A 322 -15.76 -22.46 7.74
N TYR A 323 -15.81 -23.73 7.31
CA TYR A 323 -14.99 -24.26 6.23
C TYR A 323 -15.81 -25.04 5.20
N ARG A 324 -15.45 -24.91 3.92
CA ARG A 324 -15.93 -25.82 2.88
C ARG A 324 -15.03 -27.04 2.80
N MET A 325 -15.45 -28.13 3.45
CA MET A 325 -14.74 -29.40 3.38
C MET A 325 -14.64 -29.93 1.93
N PRO A 326 -13.55 -30.63 1.58
CA PRO A 326 -13.40 -31.28 0.30
C PRO A 326 -14.31 -32.52 0.22
N SER A 327 -14.67 -32.93 -1.00
CA SER A 327 -15.64 -34.01 -1.24
C SER A 327 -15.14 -35.39 -0.83
N ASP A 328 -13.83 -35.56 -0.66
CA ASP A 328 -13.14 -36.77 -0.26
C ASP A 328 -12.70 -36.76 1.22
N ALA A 329 -13.19 -35.81 2.02
CA ALA A 329 -12.94 -35.77 3.46
C ALA A 329 -13.40 -37.08 4.13
N GLY A 330 -12.52 -37.67 4.96
CA GLY A 330 -12.82 -38.89 5.69
C GLY A 330 -13.91 -38.71 6.75
N ASP A 331 -14.56 -39.82 7.14
CA ASP A 331 -15.74 -39.83 8.02
C ASP A 331 -15.54 -39.04 9.34
N GLU A 332 -14.36 -39.14 9.95
CA GLU A 332 -14.06 -38.44 11.20
C GLU A 332 -13.98 -36.92 11.00
N THR A 333 -13.41 -36.47 9.89
CA THR A 333 -13.37 -35.05 9.53
C THR A 333 -14.77 -34.53 9.27
N VAL A 334 -15.58 -35.28 8.51
CA VAL A 334 -16.98 -34.93 8.25
C VAL A 334 -17.75 -34.81 9.55
N ARG A 335 -17.59 -35.78 10.47
CA ARG A 335 -18.26 -35.78 11.78
C ARG A 335 -17.95 -34.52 12.59
N VAL A 336 -16.72 -34.02 12.53
CA VAL A 336 -16.24 -32.91 13.36
C VAL A 336 -16.47 -31.55 12.71
N MET A 337 -16.30 -31.43 11.39
CA MET A 337 -16.17 -30.14 10.69
C MET A 337 -17.42 -29.75 9.89
N LYS A 338 -18.26 -30.71 9.45
CA LYS A 338 -19.40 -30.44 8.54
C LYS A 338 -20.35 -29.35 9.03
N ASP A 339 -20.79 -29.52 10.27
CA ASP A 339 -21.77 -28.65 10.91
C ASP A 339 -21.14 -27.82 12.02
N ARG A 340 -19.81 -27.63 11.97
CA ARG A 340 -19.09 -26.79 12.92
C ARG A 340 -19.03 -25.35 12.44
N THR A 341 -19.29 -24.45 13.36
CA THR A 341 -18.96 -23.03 13.26
C THR A 341 -18.02 -22.68 14.39
N TYR A 342 -16.83 -22.18 14.06
CA TYR A 342 -16.03 -21.41 15.02
C TYR A 342 -16.74 -20.08 15.27
N THR A 343 -16.91 -19.70 16.53
CA THR A 343 -17.73 -18.54 16.86
C THR A 343 -17.06 -17.23 16.45
N TYR A 344 -15.72 -17.21 16.39
CA TYR A 344 -14.92 -16.18 15.72
C TYR A 344 -15.34 -15.96 14.26
N ASP A 345 -15.41 -17.03 13.46
CA ASP A 345 -15.79 -16.96 12.05
C ASP A 345 -17.19 -16.35 11.84
N GLN A 346 -18.13 -16.70 12.71
CA GLN A 346 -19.47 -16.08 12.72
C GLN A 346 -19.38 -14.58 13.00
N ALA A 347 -18.56 -14.16 13.96
CA ALA A 347 -18.37 -12.76 14.33
C ALA A 347 -17.76 -11.94 13.20
N VAL A 348 -16.61 -12.36 12.66
CA VAL A 348 -15.94 -11.62 11.57
C VAL A 348 -16.80 -11.57 10.31
N SER A 349 -17.53 -12.65 10.00
CA SER A 349 -18.49 -12.67 8.87
C SER A 349 -19.64 -11.69 9.08
N ALA A 350 -20.20 -11.61 10.30
CA ALA A 350 -21.24 -10.65 10.62
C ALA A 350 -20.73 -9.20 10.48
N ILE A 351 -19.51 -8.92 10.95
CA ILE A 351 -18.87 -7.60 10.83
C ILE A 351 -18.67 -7.23 9.35
N ALA A 352 -18.21 -8.16 8.52
CA ALA A 352 -18.06 -7.94 7.08
C ALA A 352 -19.40 -7.60 6.40
N LEU A 353 -20.48 -8.33 6.72
CA LEU A 353 -21.82 -8.04 6.18
C LEU A 353 -22.36 -6.69 6.68
N MET A 354 -22.10 -6.34 7.94
CA MET A 354 -22.47 -5.05 8.51
C MET A 354 -21.72 -3.89 7.84
N ALA A 355 -20.42 -4.07 7.56
CA ALA A 355 -19.62 -3.09 6.83
C ALA A 355 -20.23 -2.87 5.43
N GLN A 356 -20.59 -3.93 4.72
CA GLN A 356 -21.22 -3.84 3.39
C GLN A 356 -22.69 -3.37 3.42
N GLY A 357 -23.31 -3.19 4.59
CA GLY A 357 -24.75 -2.90 4.69
C GLY A 357 -25.63 -3.99 4.07
N HIS A 358 -25.16 -5.25 4.10
CA HIS A 358 -25.76 -6.35 3.35
C HIS A 358 -27.08 -6.83 4.00
N SER A 359 -28.04 -7.26 3.17
CA SER A 359 -29.39 -7.70 3.61
C SER A 359 -29.40 -8.93 4.53
N GLN A 360 -28.31 -9.69 4.57
CA GLN A 360 -28.15 -10.86 5.45
C GLN A 360 -27.65 -10.52 6.86
N THR A 361 -27.39 -9.23 7.15
CA THR A 361 -26.84 -8.79 8.44
C THR A 361 -27.61 -9.33 9.64
N GLU A 362 -28.93 -9.11 9.70
CA GLU A 362 -29.72 -9.53 10.86
C GLU A 362 -29.71 -11.04 11.08
N ARG A 363 -29.65 -11.84 10.01
CA ARG A 363 -29.55 -13.31 10.12
C ARG A 363 -28.28 -13.70 10.87
N PHE A 364 -27.15 -13.08 10.54
CA PHE A 364 -25.88 -13.37 11.20
C PHE A 364 -25.83 -12.85 12.64
N VAL A 365 -26.46 -11.70 12.89
CA VAL A 365 -26.60 -11.14 14.25
C VAL A 365 -27.46 -12.04 15.13
N ARG A 366 -28.54 -12.64 14.61
CA ARG A 366 -29.31 -13.68 15.32
C ARG A 366 -28.44 -14.87 15.73
N GLY A 367 -27.53 -15.31 14.85
CA GLY A 367 -26.53 -16.33 15.15
C GLY A 367 -25.62 -15.92 16.32
N LEU A 368 -25.12 -14.68 16.33
CA LEU A 368 -24.31 -14.14 17.43
C LEU A 368 -25.08 -14.13 18.76
N CYS A 369 -26.32 -13.64 18.75
CA CYS A 369 -27.17 -13.63 19.93
C CYS A 369 -27.44 -15.05 20.46
N ALA A 370 -27.57 -16.04 19.57
CA ALA A 370 -27.78 -17.44 19.94
C ALA A 370 -26.51 -18.12 20.49
N ILE A 371 -25.32 -17.67 20.08
CA ILE A 371 -24.04 -18.15 20.62
C ILE A 371 -23.86 -17.71 22.08
N VAL A 372 -24.23 -16.47 22.43
CA VAL A 372 -24.01 -15.95 23.78
C VAL A 372 -24.90 -16.67 24.81
N GLY A 373 -24.24 -17.43 25.68
CA GLY A 373 -24.86 -18.29 26.70
C GLY A 373 -24.95 -19.76 26.30
N SER A 374 -24.50 -20.16 25.10
CA SER A 374 -24.64 -21.54 24.62
C SER A 374 -23.54 -22.49 25.11
N GLY A 375 -22.52 -21.97 25.82
CA GLY A 375 -21.42 -22.76 26.39
C GLY A 375 -21.72 -23.42 27.73
N GLY A 376 -22.89 -23.16 28.34
CA GLY A 376 -23.29 -23.75 29.62
C GLY A 376 -23.19 -22.83 30.83
N SER A 377 -22.79 -21.57 30.65
CA SER A 377 -23.04 -20.49 31.61
C SER A 377 -23.61 -19.27 30.91
N GLU A 378 -24.37 -18.44 31.64
CA GLU A 378 -24.85 -17.15 31.12
C GLU A 378 -23.69 -16.29 30.60
N GLY A 379 -23.89 -15.62 29.48
CA GLY A 379 -22.85 -14.81 28.82
C GLY A 379 -21.71 -15.59 28.15
N SER A 380 -21.57 -16.91 28.36
CA SER A 380 -20.43 -17.66 27.81
C SER A 380 -20.42 -17.70 26.28
N VAL A 381 -19.23 -17.60 25.70
CA VAL A 381 -19.01 -17.78 24.26
C VAL A 381 -18.07 -18.98 24.06
N PRO A 382 -18.61 -20.16 23.70
CA PRO A 382 -17.78 -21.31 23.40
C PRO A 382 -16.96 -21.10 22.11
N PHE A 383 -15.82 -21.77 21.99
CA PHE A 383 -14.92 -21.65 20.83
C PHE A 383 -15.57 -22.11 19.52
N PHE A 384 -16.48 -23.08 19.59
CA PHE A 384 -17.23 -23.56 18.44
C PHE A 384 -18.62 -24.05 18.85
N VAL A 385 -19.54 -24.00 17.89
CA VAL A 385 -20.93 -24.43 18.02
C VAL A 385 -21.36 -25.25 16.82
N ASN A 386 -22.49 -25.96 16.94
CA ASN A 386 -23.19 -26.51 15.80
C ASN A 386 -23.81 -25.36 14.99
N ARG A 387 -23.53 -25.29 13.68
CA ARG A 387 -23.96 -24.19 12.81
C ARG A 387 -25.47 -24.05 12.70
N MET A 388 -26.21 -25.15 12.85
CA MET A 388 -27.67 -25.12 12.72
C MET A 388 -28.28 -24.47 13.94
N SER A 389 -27.85 -24.86 15.15
CA SER A 389 -28.51 -24.52 16.41
C SER A 389 -27.80 -23.46 17.25
N ALA A 390 -26.56 -23.11 16.91
CA ALA A 390 -25.64 -22.32 17.73
C ALA A 390 -25.33 -22.93 19.12
N GLN A 391 -25.60 -24.22 19.33
CA GLN A 391 -25.37 -24.94 20.59
C GLN A 391 -24.09 -25.78 20.55
N THR A 392 -23.50 -26.01 21.72
CA THR A 392 -22.37 -26.93 21.91
C THR A 392 -22.46 -27.64 23.25
N SER A 393 -21.76 -28.76 23.39
CA SER A 393 -21.48 -29.38 24.69
C SER A 393 -20.07 -29.06 25.20
N SER A 394 -19.27 -28.33 24.43
CA SER A 394 -17.88 -28.01 24.76
C SER A 394 -17.80 -26.75 25.63
N GLN A 395 -17.17 -26.86 26.80
CA GLN A 395 -16.84 -25.73 27.67
C GLN A 395 -15.43 -25.19 27.37
N TYR A 396 -15.09 -25.15 26.08
CA TYR A 396 -13.81 -24.68 25.58
C TYR A 396 -13.90 -23.18 25.26
N TYR A 397 -13.16 -22.36 26.02
CA TYR A 397 -13.30 -20.91 25.99
C TYR A 397 -11.98 -20.22 25.69
N ARG A 398 -12.02 -19.21 24.82
CA ARG A 398 -10.90 -18.29 24.55
C ARG A 398 -11.40 -16.86 24.60
N THR A 399 -10.69 -16.00 25.32
CA THR A 399 -11.14 -14.62 25.59
C THR A 399 -11.11 -13.75 24.34
N GLY A 400 -10.13 -13.90 23.44
CA GLY A 400 -10.14 -13.21 22.14
C GLY A 400 -11.38 -13.58 21.31
N ASN A 401 -11.66 -14.88 21.17
CA ASN A 401 -12.86 -15.37 20.49
C ASN A 401 -14.17 -14.79 21.07
N ALA A 402 -14.29 -14.71 22.40
CA ALA A 402 -15.44 -14.06 23.04
C ALA A 402 -15.50 -12.56 22.78
N ALA A 403 -14.34 -11.89 22.80
CA ALA A 403 -14.22 -10.47 22.49
C ALA A 403 -14.69 -10.15 21.07
N TRP A 404 -14.39 -11.00 20.09
CA TRP A 404 -14.88 -10.87 18.72
C TRP A 404 -16.41 -10.98 18.60
N VAL A 405 -17.03 -11.98 19.24
CA VAL A 405 -18.49 -12.13 19.25
C VAL A 405 -19.16 -10.90 19.91
N ALA A 406 -18.63 -10.46 21.04
CA ALA A 406 -19.11 -9.25 21.72
C ALA A 406 -18.87 -7.99 20.88
N TYR A 407 -17.71 -7.87 20.22
CA TYR A 407 -17.39 -6.73 19.36
C TYR A 407 -18.35 -6.66 18.18
N ALA A 408 -18.69 -7.79 17.56
CA ALA A 408 -19.67 -7.84 16.49
C ALA A 408 -21.05 -7.35 16.95
N LEU A 409 -21.50 -7.72 18.16
CA LEU A 409 -22.74 -7.18 18.74
C LEU A 409 -22.64 -5.67 19.01
N ALA A 410 -21.51 -5.18 19.53
CA ALA A 410 -21.30 -3.75 19.75
C ALA A 410 -21.24 -2.97 18.42
N TYR A 411 -20.66 -3.56 17.37
CA TYR A 411 -20.58 -2.99 16.03
C TYR A 411 -21.97 -2.96 15.36
N TYR A 412 -22.80 -3.96 15.62
CA TYR A 412 -24.20 -3.93 15.23
C TYR A 412 -24.92 -2.75 15.87
N LEU A 413 -24.77 -2.54 17.19
CA LEU A 413 -25.38 -1.40 17.88
C LEU A 413 -24.87 -0.04 17.40
N LEU A 414 -23.62 0.03 16.92
CA LEU A 414 -23.07 1.24 16.31
C LEU A 414 -23.79 1.58 14.99
N LYS A 415 -24.09 0.56 14.16
CA LYS A 415 -24.68 0.73 12.82
C LYS A 415 -26.22 0.75 12.85
N TYR A 416 -26.82 0.00 13.78
CA TYR A 416 -28.24 -0.24 13.92
C TYR A 416 -28.63 -0.09 15.41
N PRO A 417 -28.69 1.15 15.92
CA PRO A 417 -28.90 1.40 17.36
C PRO A 417 -30.32 1.09 17.86
N ASP A 418 -31.28 0.99 16.95
CA ASP A 418 -32.71 0.86 17.23
C ASP A 418 -33.30 -0.44 16.66
N GLY A 419 -34.47 -0.83 17.15
CA GLY A 419 -35.22 -2.02 16.70
C GLY A 419 -35.15 -3.20 17.66
N GLU A 420 -35.98 -4.21 17.43
CA GLU A 420 -36.10 -5.38 18.32
C GLU A 420 -34.77 -6.14 18.45
N MET A 421 -34.06 -6.31 17.33
CA MET A 421 -32.77 -6.99 17.33
C MET A 421 -31.68 -6.19 18.08
N ALA A 422 -31.73 -4.86 18.07
CA ALA A 422 -30.81 -4.04 18.85
C ALA A 422 -31.00 -4.22 20.36
N VAL A 423 -32.25 -4.39 20.82
CA VAL A 423 -32.53 -4.72 22.23
C VAL A 423 -31.91 -6.07 22.61
N VAL A 424 -32.11 -7.10 21.79
CA VAL A 424 -31.54 -8.44 22.03
C VAL A 424 -30.02 -8.40 21.97
N ALA A 425 -29.43 -7.71 21.00
CA ALA A 425 -27.98 -7.58 20.88
C ALA A 425 -27.37 -6.86 22.10
N ARG A 426 -28.04 -5.83 22.63
CA ARG A 426 -27.60 -5.10 23.83
C ARG A 426 -27.63 -5.97 25.08
N ASP A 427 -28.69 -6.76 25.27
CA ASP A 427 -28.80 -7.72 26.37
C ASP A 427 -27.69 -8.77 26.31
N LYS A 428 -27.50 -9.39 25.13
CA LYS A 428 -26.44 -10.40 24.92
C LYS A 428 -25.03 -9.83 25.07
N LEU A 429 -24.78 -8.63 24.58
CA LEU A 429 -23.51 -7.95 24.77
C LEU A 429 -23.22 -7.71 26.27
N THR A 430 -24.23 -7.30 27.04
CA THR A 430 -24.10 -7.11 28.50
C THR A 430 -23.70 -8.40 29.19
N GLN A 431 -24.46 -9.48 28.97
CA GLN A 431 -24.18 -10.81 29.54
C GLN A 431 -22.76 -11.28 29.18
N CYS A 432 -22.37 -11.16 27.91
CA CYS A 432 -21.05 -11.58 27.45
C CYS A 432 -19.92 -10.75 28.09
N ALA A 433 -20.10 -9.43 28.22
CA ALA A 433 -19.08 -8.56 28.77
C ALA A 433 -18.92 -8.76 30.30
N GLU A 434 -19.99 -9.05 31.02
CA GLU A 434 -19.95 -9.47 32.43
C GLU A 434 -19.22 -10.81 32.60
N TRP A 435 -19.49 -11.76 31.70
CA TRP A 435 -18.79 -13.04 31.71
C TRP A 435 -17.29 -12.90 31.40
N ILE A 436 -16.92 -12.06 30.42
CA ILE A 436 -15.52 -11.74 30.09
C ILE A 436 -14.77 -11.16 31.32
N GLU A 437 -15.44 -10.35 32.13
CA GLU A 437 -14.84 -9.77 33.35
C GLU A 437 -14.32 -10.83 34.32
N THR A 438 -14.91 -12.03 34.33
CA THR A 438 -14.46 -13.14 35.18
C THR A 438 -13.06 -13.66 34.84
N PHE A 439 -12.52 -13.34 33.65
CA PHE A 439 -11.17 -13.72 33.23
C PHE A 439 -10.10 -12.69 33.59
N ARG A 440 -10.50 -11.53 34.15
CA ARG A 440 -9.57 -10.47 34.53
C ARG A 440 -8.72 -10.89 35.73
N VAL A 441 -7.41 -10.66 35.64
CA VAL A 441 -6.48 -10.87 36.76
C VAL A 441 -6.61 -9.71 37.75
N ALA A 442 -7.25 -9.96 38.89
CA ALA A 442 -7.55 -8.95 39.91
C ALA A 442 -6.53 -8.87 41.05
N ASP A 443 -5.66 -9.88 41.20
CA ASP A 443 -4.61 -9.88 42.22
C ASP A 443 -3.47 -8.94 41.83
N ASN A 444 -3.21 -7.91 42.64
CA ASN A 444 -2.17 -6.91 42.39
C ASN A 444 -0.74 -7.45 42.59
N GLY A 445 -0.60 -8.62 43.24
CA GLY A 445 0.67 -9.33 43.35
C GLY A 445 1.01 -10.15 42.10
N ASP A 446 0.04 -10.39 41.21
CA ASP A 446 0.25 -11.09 39.95
C ASP A 446 0.84 -10.14 38.90
N ILE A 447 1.91 -10.54 38.23
CA ILE A 447 2.55 -9.71 37.18
C ILE A 447 1.60 -9.42 36.00
N ARG A 448 0.57 -10.24 35.83
CA ARG A 448 -0.50 -10.08 34.84
C ARG A 448 -1.64 -9.17 35.30
N TYR A 449 -1.58 -8.62 36.51
CA TYR A 449 -2.62 -7.76 37.08
C TYR A 449 -3.20 -6.77 36.05
N GLY A 450 -4.52 -6.72 35.94
CA GLY A 450 -5.23 -5.85 34.99
C GLY A 450 -5.39 -6.40 33.57
N LEU A 451 -4.65 -7.44 33.18
CA LEU A 451 -4.85 -8.18 31.93
C LEU A 451 -5.91 -9.28 32.10
N TYR A 452 -6.36 -9.86 30.99
CA TYR A 452 -7.35 -10.94 30.94
C TYR A 452 -6.69 -12.25 30.54
N THR A 453 -6.93 -13.31 31.31
CA THR A 453 -6.40 -14.65 31.01
C THR A 453 -6.96 -15.17 29.68
N SER A 454 -6.22 -16.04 28.99
CA SER A 454 -6.57 -16.46 27.63
C SER A 454 -7.77 -17.42 27.54
N GLY A 455 -8.38 -17.79 28.66
CA GLY A 455 -9.59 -18.60 28.71
C GLY A 455 -9.46 -19.84 29.57
N SER A 456 -10.34 -20.82 29.34
CA SER A 456 -10.39 -22.08 30.08
C SER A 456 -10.84 -23.24 29.21
N GLY A 457 -10.68 -24.46 29.72
CA GLY A 457 -10.84 -25.67 28.93
C GLY A 457 -9.67 -25.89 27.97
N ARG A 458 -9.30 -27.14 27.75
CA ARG A 458 -8.34 -27.52 26.69
C ARG A 458 -8.59 -28.92 26.18
N TYR A 459 -8.21 -29.16 24.93
CA TYR A 459 -8.04 -30.50 24.39
C TYR A 459 -6.55 -30.88 24.45
N LEU A 460 -6.25 -32.10 24.85
CA LEU A 460 -4.91 -32.69 24.78
C LEU A 460 -5.08 -34.13 24.31
N ASP A 461 -4.46 -34.48 23.18
CA ASP A 461 -4.56 -35.81 22.55
C ASP A 461 -6.01 -36.31 22.37
N GLY A 462 -6.91 -35.40 21.97
CA GLY A 462 -8.34 -35.68 21.77
C GLY A 462 -9.18 -35.74 23.06
N VAL A 463 -8.56 -35.61 24.24
CA VAL A 463 -9.25 -35.60 25.54
C VAL A 463 -9.53 -34.17 25.99
N PHE A 464 -10.77 -33.90 26.40
CA PHE A 464 -11.19 -32.58 26.88
C PHE A 464 -11.02 -32.45 28.41
N TYR A 465 -10.39 -31.36 28.84
CA TYR A 465 -10.15 -31.01 30.24
C TYR A 465 -10.90 -29.71 30.58
N PRO A 466 -12.12 -29.78 31.16
CA PRO A 466 -12.94 -28.59 31.43
C PRO A 466 -12.35 -27.68 32.52
N ASP A 467 -11.67 -28.25 33.50
CA ASP A 467 -11.15 -27.50 34.67
C ASP A 467 -9.85 -26.72 34.38
N PHE A 468 -9.28 -26.90 33.19
CA PHE A 468 -8.07 -26.17 32.80
C PHE A 468 -8.31 -24.66 32.78
N LYS A 469 -7.43 -23.90 33.43
CA LYS A 469 -7.40 -22.44 33.39
C LYS A 469 -6.08 -21.99 32.76
N ALA A 470 -6.14 -21.09 31.78
CA ALA A 470 -4.93 -20.56 31.18
C ALA A 470 -4.14 -19.74 32.21
N ASP A 471 -2.85 -20.05 32.38
CA ASP A 471 -1.92 -19.30 33.21
C ASP A 471 -1.24 -18.15 32.43
N TRP A 472 -1.73 -17.84 31.24
CA TRP A 472 -1.23 -16.75 30.39
C TRP A 472 -2.34 -15.80 29.93
N CYS A 473 -1.91 -14.59 29.58
CA CYS A 473 -2.68 -13.53 28.92
C CYS A 473 -2.05 -13.29 27.55
N THR A 474 -2.67 -13.78 26.48
CA THR A 474 -2.22 -13.57 25.08
C THR A 474 -2.42 -12.12 24.69
N SER A 475 -1.44 -11.49 24.05
CA SER A 475 -1.50 -10.07 23.64
C SER A 475 -2.63 -9.79 22.65
N GLU A 476 -2.80 -10.65 21.63
CA GLU A 476 -3.89 -10.54 20.64
C GLU A 476 -5.27 -10.47 21.30
N HIS A 477 -5.57 -11.37 22.26
CA HIS A 477 -6.81 -11.28 23.04
C HIS A 477 -6.96 -9.94 23.79
N GLN A 478 -5.88 -9.31 24.23
CA GLN A 478 -5.96 -8.02 24.93
C GLN A 478 -6.33 -6.90 23.95
N PHE A 479 -5.81 -6.94 22.72
CA PHE A 479 -6.17 -5.98 21.67
C PHE A 479 -7.64 -6.10 21.30
N ASP A 480 -8.14 -7.33 21.13
CA ASP A 480 -9.56 -7.59 20.85
C ASP A 480 -10.47 -7.03 21.95
N LEU A 481 -10.11 -7.30 23.20
CA LEU A 481 -10.84 -6.80 24.38
C LEU A 481 -10.78 -5.28 24.47
N TRP A 482 -9.65 -4.67 24.11
CA TRP A 482 -9.55 -3.22 24.07
C TRP A 482 -10.49 -2.62 23.02
N PHE A 483 -10.50 -3.16 21.80
CA PHE A 483 -11.41 -2.71 20.74
C PHE A 483 -12.87 -2.89 21.15
N LEU A 484 -13.20 -4.00 21.83
CA LEU A 484 -14.52 -4.22 22.41
C LEU A 484 -14.87 -3.13 23.43
N PHE A 485 -14.02 -2.90 24.42
CA PHE A 485 -14.32 -1.94 25.50
C PHE A 485 -14.40 -0.51 24.98
N ASP A 486 -13.51 -0.13 24.06
CA ASP A 486 -13.55 1.16 23.39
C ASP A 486 -14.87 1.34 22.61
N LEU A 487 -15.29 0.31 21.86
CA LEU A 487 -16.55 0.36 21.12
C LEU A 487 -17.77 0.41 22.05
N MET A 488 -17.79 -0.39 23.11
CA MET A 488 -18.85 -0.36 24.13
C MET A 488 -18.98 1.02 24.78
N GLY A 489 -17.87 1.69 25.07
CA GLY A 489 -17.87 3.07 25.55
C GLY A 489 -18.51 4.02 24.55
N ARG A 490 -18.16 3.90 23.26
CA ARG A 490 -18.72 4.73 22.17
C ARG A 490 -20.21 4.51 21.92
N VAL A 491 -20.72 3.29 22.11
CA VAL A 491 -22.16 2.97 21.97
C VAL A 491 -22.94 3.10 23.28
N GLY A 492 -22.35 3.75 24.30
CA GLY A 492 -23.05 4.24 25.49
C GLY A 492 -23.12 3.28 26.69
N PHE A 493 -22.27 2.26 26.77
CA PHE A 493 -22.18 1.43 27.97
C PHE A 493 -21.33 2.11 29.04
N THR A 494 -21.93 2.36 30.20
CA THR A 494 -21.30 3.05 31.33
C THR A 494 -20.05 2.33 31.81
N GLY A 495 -18.95 3.08 32.03
CA GLY A 495 -17.70 2.58 32.61
C GLY A 495 -16.75 1.91 31.61
N TYR A 496 -17.18 1.67 30.37
CA TYR A 496 -16.35 0.95 29.39
C TYR A 496 -15.25 1.81 28.76
N ALA A 497 -15.42 3.14 28.70
CA ALA A 497 -14.35 4.04 28.29
C ALA A 497 -13.17 4.01 29.29
N GLU A 498 -13.47 3.99 30.58
CA GLU A 498 -12.48 3.87 31.66
C GLU A 498 -11.83 2.49 31.66
N LYS A 499 -12.60 1.41 31.41
CA LYS A 499 -12.05 0.06 31.24
C LYS A 499 -11.11 -0.04 30.04
N ALA A 500 -11.48 0.51 28.89
CA ALA A 500 -10.64 0.54 27.70
C ALA A 500 -9.32 1.27 27.98
N LYS A 501 -9.39 2.42 28.67
CA LYS A 501 -8.20 3.15 29.09
C LYS A 501 -7.32 2.33 30.04
N ALA A 502 -7.89 1.73 31.08
CA ALA A 502 -7.14 0.94 32.04
C ALA A 502 -6.46 -0.29 31.39
N LEU A 503 -7.14 -0.94 30.44
CA LEU A 503 -6.57 -2.05 29.69
C LEU A 503 -5.46 -1.58 28.74
N ALA A 504 -5.62 -0.44 28.06
CA ALA A 504 -4.57 0.14 27.23
C ALA A 504 -3.30 0.44 28.04
N ASP A 505 -3.47 1.06 29.22
CA ASP A 505 -2.35 1.37 30.12
C ASP A 505 -1.63 0.06 30.54
N ALA A 506 -2.37 -1.00 30.89
CA ALA A 506 -1.79 -2.30 31.23
C ALA A 506 -1.09 -3.00 30.05
N ILE A 507 -1.65 -2.94 28.84
CA ILE A 507 -1.04 -3.47 27.61
C ILE A 507 0.29 -2.76 27.35
N MET A 508 0.29 -1.42 27.38
CA MET A 508 1.48 -0.62 27.09
C MET A 508 2.56 -0.79 28.15
N GLU A 509 2.20 -0.96 29.42
CA GLU A 509 3.16 -1.20 30.50
C GLU A 509 3.81 -2.59 30.40
N LYS A 510 3.01 -3.62 30.11
CA LYS A 510 3.43 -5.02 30.32
C LYS A 510 3.83 -5.77 29.05
N LEU A 511 3.29 -5.37 27.90
CA LEU A 511 3.41 -6.13 26.66
C LEU A 511 4.24 -5.41 25.59
N TRP A 512 4.38 -4.09 25.66
CA TRP A 512 5.17 -3.31 24.71
C TRP A 512 6.67 -3.54 24.87
N VAL A 513 7.38 -3.69 23.75
CA VAL A 513 8.83 -3.87 23.69
C VAL A 513 9.46 -2.64 23.04
N GLU A 514 9.92 -1.70 23.86
CA GLU A 514 10.41 -0.40 23.42
C GLU A 514 11.62 -0.47 22.49
N ASP A 515 12.52 -1.45 22.62
CA ASP A 515 13.69 -1.52 21.72
C ASP A 515 13.35 -2.15 20.36
N GLU A 516 12.29 -2.96 20.29
CA GLU A 516 11.92 -3.69 19.08
C GLU A 516 10.75 -3.05 18.31
N GLY A 517 9.96 -2.20 18.96
CA GLY A 517 8.81 -1.54 18.33
C GLY A 517 7.63 -2.47 18.07
N ARG A 518 7.41 -3.46 18.92
CA ARG A 518 6.36 -4.48 18.82
C ARG A 518 5.86 -4.90 20.20
N PHE A 519 4.93 -5.84 20.25
CA PHE A 519 4.44 -6.45 21.49
C PHE A 519 4.98 -7.87 21.69
N TYR A 520 5.11 -8.31 22.96
CA TYR A 520 5.30 -9.72 23.31
C TYR A 520 4.09 -10.57 22.87
N ALA A 521 4.25 -11.88 22.72
CA ALA A 521 3.12 -12.80 22.46
C ALA A 521 2.09 -12.81 23.60
N GLY A 522 2.54 -12.52 24.82
CA GLY A 522 1.67 -12.42 25.98
C GLY A 522 2.45 -12.33 27.30
N MET A 523 1.73 -12.48 28.40
CA MET A 523 2.27 -12.51 29.76
C MET A 523 1.84 -13.80 30.48
N ARG A 524 2.80 -14.57 30.99
CA ARG A 524 2.57 -15.75 31.84
C ARG A 524 2.73 -15.37 33.31
N THR A 525 2.39 -16.27 34.23
CA THR A 525 2.74 -16.12 35.66
C THR A 525 4.25 -16.05 35.91
N THR A 526 5.05 -16.58 34.99
CA THR A 526 6.53 -16.65 35.08
C THR A 526 7.26 -15.53 34.36
N GLY A 527 6.56 -14.68 33.61
CA GLY A 527 7.15 -13.59 32.83
C GLY A 527 6.58 -13.45 31.42
N PRO A 528 7.12 -12.52 30.61
CA PRO A 528 6.65 -12.28 29.24
C PRO A 528 6.96 -13.47 28.33
N ASP A 529 6.00 -13.82 27.47
CA ASP A 529 6.19 -14.76 26.38
C ASP A 529 6.85 -14.02 25.21
N LYS A 530 8.13 -14.31 24.98
CA LYS A 530 8.98 -13.56 24.04
C LYS A 530 8.81 -13.99 22.58
N ALA A 531 7.95 -14.96 22.30
CA ALA A 531 7.60 -15.29 20.92
C ALA A 531 7.00 -14.07 20.21
N SER A 532 7.08 -14.05 18.88
CA SER A 532 6.49 -13.01 18.05
C SER A 532 5.68 -13.65 16.93
N PRO A 533 4.38 -13.88 17.14
CA PRO A 533 3.45 -14.15 16.04
C PRO A 533 3.14 -12.84 15.28
N LEU A 534 2.61 -12.98 14.07
CA LEU A 534 2.28 -11.86 13.18
C LEU A 534 1.28 -10.88 13.81
N ASP A 535 0.22 -11.41 14.40
CA ASP A 535 -0.89 -10.69 15.03
C ASP A 535 -0.43 -9.70 16.11
N CYS A 536 0.65 -10.00 16.83
CA CYS A 536 1.21 -9.11 17.85
C CYS A 536 1.75 -7.80 17.27
N ALA A 537 2.23 -7.81 16.02
CA ALA A 537 2.66 -6.60 15.33
C ALA A 537 1.55 -6.01 14.44
N SER A 538 0.67 -6.82 13.85
CA SER A 538 -0.43 -6.32 13.02
C SER A 538 -1.61 -5.81 13.86
N TRP A 539 -2.25 -6.65 14.69
CA TRP A 539 -3.37 -6.23 15.54
C TRP A 539 -2.86 -5.28 16.62
N GLY A 540 -1.66 -5.54 17.16
CA GLY A 540 -0.99 -4.62 18.09
C GLY A 540 -0.71 -3.25 17.45
N GLY A 541 -0.32 -3.21 16.17
CA GLY A 541 -0.17 -1.98 15.40
C GLY A 541 -1.50 -1.23 15.22
N LEU A 542 -2.59 -1.95 14.94
CA LEU A 542 -3.94 -1.38 14.85
C LEU A 542 -4.38 -0.80 16.18
N PHE A 543 -4.22 -1.55 17.28
CA PHE A 543 -4.47 -1.10 18.64
C PHE A 543 -3.71 0.19 18.95
N VAL A 544 -2.37 0.17 18.83
CA VAL A 544 -1.54 1.29 19.25
C VAL A 544 -1.71 2.51 18.35
N SER A 545 -2.20 2.36 17.10
CA SER A 545 -2.57 3.49 16.24
C SER A 545 -3.68 4.40 16.80
N ASN A 546 -4.38 3.95 17.83
CA ASN A 546 -5.38 4.74 18.56
C ASN A 546 -4.77 5.51 19.75
N ILE A 547 -3.49 5.28 20.06
CA ILE A 547 -2.78 5.86 21.20
C ILE A 547 -1.57 6.67 20.70
N ASP A 548 -0.75 6.05 19.85
CA ASP A 548 0.53 6.55 19.36
C ASP A 548 0.80 6.04 17.93
N MET A 549 0.63 6.93 16.95
CA MET A 549 0.85 6.63 15.53
C MET A 549 2.31 6.31 15.19
N GLU A 550 3.28 6.79 15.97
CA GLU A 550 4.69 6.48 15.74
C GLU A 550 4.98 5.03 16.14
N LYS A 551 4.47 4.57 17.29
CA LYS A 551 4.55 3.16 17.68
C LYS A 551 3.84 2.24 16.68
N ALA A 552 2.70 2.67 16.12
CA ALA A 552 2.00 1.91 15.08
C ALA A 552 2.86 1.73 13.81
N ARG A 553 3.58 2.78 13.39
CA ARG A 553 4.54 2.69 12.27
C ARG A 553 5.69 1.74 12.58
N ARG A 554 6.18 1.71 13.81
CA ARG A 554 7.23 0.78 14.24
C ARG A 554 6.76 -0.68 14.21
N CYS A 555 5.53 -0.94 14.65
CA CYS A 555 4.90 -2.25 14.47
C CYS A 555 4.83 -2.63 12.99
N PHE A 556 4.42 -1.69 12.13
CA PHE A 556 4.36 -1.91 10.69
C PHE A 556 5.74 -2.24 10.08
N THR A 557 6.80 -1.50 10.46
CA THR A 557 8.18 -1.84 10.06
C THR A 557 8.60 -3.23 10.56
N TYR A 558 8.19 -3.63 11.77
CA TYR A 558 8.52 -4.95 12.29
C TYR A 558 7.91 -6.10 11.46
N LEU A 559 6.76 -5.86 10.80
CA LEU A 559 6.06 -6.87 10.00
C LEU A 559 6.85 -7.33 8.77
N ASP A 560 7.83 -6.56 8.27
CA ASP A 560 8.72 -6.96 7.15
C ASP A 560 9.37 -8.33 7.39
N ARG A 561 9.59 -8.70 8.66
CA ARG A 561 10.14 -9.99 9.08
C ARG A 561 9.25 -11.19 8.76
N PHE A 562 7.96 -10.96 8.59
CA PHE A 562 6.96 -12.00 8.32
C PHE A 562 6.57 -12.04 6.83
N TRP A 563 7.04 -11.11 6.01
CA TRP A 563 6.80 -11.17 4.57
C TRP A 563 7.34 -12.48 3.99
N TYR A 564 6.50 -13.21 3.27
CA TYR A 564 6.81 -14.52 2.74
C TYR A 564 6.11 -14.78 1.40
N ALA A 565 6.76 -15.58 0.56
CA ALA A 565 6.21 -16.04 -0.71
C ALA A 565 6.27 -17.56 -0.73
N THR A 566 5.13 -18.19 -1.02
CA THR A 566 5.06 -19.60 -1.40
C THR A 566 5.18 -19.71 -2.92
N HIS A 567 5.03 -20.92 -3.47
CA HIS A 567 4.98 -21.11 -4.91
C HIS A 567 3.77 -20.41 -5.57
N ASP A 568 2.67 -20.25 -4.84
CA ASP A 568 1.39 -19.76 -5.37
C ASP A 568 1.12 -18.28 -5.06
N ALA A 569 1.51 -17.81 -3.89
CA ALA A 569 1.07 -16.52 -3.36
C ALA A 569 2.16 -15.82 -2.56
N THR A 570 1.96 -14.52 -2.32
CA THR A 570 2.85 -13.72 -1.49
C THR A 570 2.02 -12.93 -0.48
N GLY A 571 2.48 -12.86 0.76
CA GLY A 571 1.81 -12.19 1.85
C GLY A 571 2.62 -12.32 3.13
N TYR A 572 1.96 -12.58 4.25
CA TYR A 572 2.59 -12.68 5.56
C TYR A 572 2.40 -14.07 6.18
N THR A 573 3.46 -14.58 6.79
CA THR A 573 3.44 -15.82 7.58
C THR A 573 2.91 -15.54 8.99
N PRO A 574 2.05 -16.40 9.57
CA PRO A 574 1.55 -16.24 10.94
C PRO A 574 2.66 -16.42 11.98
N TYR A 575 3.55 -17.37 11.71
CA TYR A 575 4.65 -17.76 12.59
C TYR A 575 5.95 -17.82 11.81
N HIS A 576 7.06 -17.58 12.51
CA HIS A 576 8.40 -17.64 11.95
C HIS A 576 9.31 -18.49 12.85
N PRO A 577 10.07 -19.46 12.31
CA PRO A 577 10.95 -20.35 13.08
C PRO A 577 11.91 -19.62 14.02
N GLU A 578 12.49 -18.52 13.54
CA GLU A 578 13.48 -17.73 14.28
C GLU A 578 12.88 -16.80 15.34
N TYR A 579 11.56 -16.65 15.39
CA TYR A 579 10.86 -15.71 16.29
C TYR A 579 9.94 -16.41 17.29
N GLY A 580 10.44 -17.50 17.90
CA GLY A 580 9.76 -18.21 18.98
C GLY A 580 8.90 -19.40 18.56
N TYR A 581 8.92 -19.76 17.27
CA TYR A 581 8.15 -20.89 16.72
C TYR A 581 9.03 -21.89 15.95
N PRO A 582 10.08 -22.46 16.57
CA PRO A 582 11.10 -23.26 15.87
C PRO A 582 10.54 -24.52 15.18
N ASN A 583 9.36 -24.98 15.59
CA ASN A 583 8.68 -26.14 15.03
C ASN A 583 7.61 -25.79 13.99
N LYS A 584 7.39 -24.51 13.68
CA LYS A 584 6.37 -24.09 12.70
C LYS A 584 7.02 -23.82 11.35
N GLN A 585 6.36 -24.23 10.28
CA GLN A 585 6.76 -23.90 8.92
C GLN A 585 6.27 -22.48 8.54
N ARG A 586 6.70 -21.98 7.38
CA ARG A 586 6.26 -20.68 6.85
C ARG A 586 5.29 -20.90 5.70
N GLY A 587 4.34 -19.99 5.55
CA GLY A 587 3.41 -19.95 4.42
C GLY A 587 2.70 -18.59 4.38
N VAL A 588 1.61 -18.48 3.64
CA VAL A 588 0.84 -17.23 3.52
C VAL A 588 -0.51 -17.42 4.18
N TRP A 589 -0.73 -16.68 5.27
CA TRP A 589 -2.00 -16.63 6.01
C TRP A 589 -2.81 -15.44 5.53
N VAL A 590 -3.98 -15.70 4.94
CA VAL A 590 -4.80 -14.68 4.28
C VAL A 590 -5.35 -13.69 5.29
N GLU A 591 -5.94 -14.16 6.38
CA GLU A 591 -6.44 -13.32 7.46
C GLU A 591 -5.35 -12.39 8.00
N GLY A 592 -4.19 -12.94 8.37
CA GLY A 592 -3.07 -12.16 8.88
C GLY A 592 -2.58 -11.11 7.90
N SER A 593 -2.46 -11.49 6.62
CA SER A 593 -2.05 -10.59 5.54
C SER A 593 -3.07 -9.47 5.32
N ALA A 594 -4.37 -9.79 5.35
CA ALA A 594 -5.45 -8.81 5.23
C ALA A 594 -5.48 -7.85 6.43
N GLY A 595 -5.15 -8.31 7.64
CA GLY A 595 -5.02 -7.42 8.79
C GLY A 595 -3.75 -6.55 8.75
N VAL A 596 -2.65 -7.02 8.15
CA VAL A 596 -1.50 -6.15 7.82
C VAL A 596 -1.90 -5.08 6.80
N ALA A 597 -2.66 -5.47 5.77
CA ALA A 597 -3.22 -4.51 4.82
C ALA A 597 -4.09 -3.48 5.55
N LEU A 598 -5.00 -3.91 6.44
CA LEU A 598 -5.84 -3.02 7.24
C LEU A 598 -5.01 -2.04 8.10
N LEU A 599 -3.89 -2.47 8.67
CA LEU A 599 -2.94 -1.58 9.36
C LEU A 599 -2.30 -0.56 8.40
N ALA A 600 -1.85 -0.99 7.22
CA ALA A 600 -1.31 -0.08 6.20
C ALA A 600 -2.32 1.02 5.86
N ARG A 601 -3.59 0.64 5.70
CA ARG A 601 -4.69 1.59 5.47
C ARG A 601 -4.87 2.57 6.63
N ARG A 602 -4.82 2.08 7.87
CA ARG A 602 -4.89 2.92 9.08
C ARG A 602 -3.73 3.92 9.15
N LEU A 603 -2.57 3.58 8.60
CA LEU A 603 -1.39 4.44 8.49
C LEU A 603 -1.43 5.39 7.29
N GLY A 604 -2.44 5.30 6.42
CA GLY A 604 -2.61 6.13 5.22
C GLY A 604 -1.91 5.59 3.97
N ASP A 605 -1.50 4.31 3.97
CA ASP A 605 -0.82 3.66 2.86
C ASP A 605 -1.73 2.64 2.16
N ASP A 606 -2.71 3.16 1.42
CA ASP A 606 -3.63 2.35 0.61
C ASP A 606 -2.90 1.61 -0.53
N ALA A 607 -1.76 2.12 -1.02
CA ALA A 607 -1.01 1.46 -2.09
C ALA A 607 -0.42 0.13 -1.61
N THR A 608 0.23 0.13 -0.45
CA THR A 608 0.72 -1.10 0.18
C THR A 608 -0.41 -2.05 0.53
N ALA A 609 -1.54 -1.53 1.06
CA ALA A 609 -2.70 -2.37 1.33
C ALA A 609 -3.24 -3.07 0.07
N MET A 610 -3.35 -2.35 -1.05
CA MET A 610 -3.77 -2.91 -2.33
C MET A 610 -2.79 -3.97 -2.83
N ASP A 611 -1.48 -3.72 -2.72
CA ASP A 611 -0.45 -4.69 -3.12
C ASP A 611 -0.57 -6.01 -2.35
N ILE A 612 -0.70 -5.92 -1.02
CA ILE A 612 -0.87 -7.08 -0.15
C ILE A 612 -2.12 -7.86 -0.57
N LEU A 613 -3.29 -7.21 -0.65
CA LEU A 613 -4.55 -7.87 -0.97
C LEU A 613 -4.55 -8.49 -2.37
N ALA A 614 -3.96 -7.81 -3.37
CA ALA A 614 -3.88 -8.32 -4.73
C ALA A 614 -3.00 -9.58 -4.81
N ARG A 615 -1.90 -9.64 -4.06
CA ARG A 615 -1.01 -10.81 -4.02
C ARG A 615 -1.63 -12.06 -3.38
N LEU A 616 -2.74 -11.91 -2.66
CA LEU A 616 -3.53 -13.03 -2.10
C LEU A 616 -4.50 -13.64 -3.10
N ALA A 617 -4.80 -12.97 -4.21
CA ALA A 617 -5.74 -13.44 -5.22
C ALA A 617 -5.52 -14.89 -5.74
N PRO A 618 -4.28 -15.43 -5.85
CA PRO A 618 -4.06 -16.84 -6.17
C PRO A 618 -4.74 -17.83 -5.20
N LEU A 619 -4.99 -17.41 -3.96
CA LEU A 619 -5.63 -18.21 -2.91
C LEU A 619 -7.16 -18.08 -2.90
N ARG A 620 -7.74 -17.28 -3.82
CA ARG A 620 -9.20 -17.17 -3.95
C ARG A 620 -9.75 -18.36 -4.72
N THR A 621 -10.79 -18.98 -4.17
CA THR A 621 -11.59 -20.02 -4.82
C THR A 621 -13.01 -19.53 -5.02
N ARG A 622 -13.83 -20.28 -5.78
CA ARG A 622 -15.28 -19.99 -5.92
C ARG A 622 -16.08 -20.07 -4.61
N TYR A 623 -15.46 -20.50 -3.51
CA TYR A 623 -16.05 -20.62 -2.18
C TYR A 623 -15.36 -19.72 -1.16
N GLY A 624 -14.54 -18.77 -1.61
CA GLY A 624 -13.77 -17.87 -0.77
C GLY A 624 -12.29 -18.23 -0.72
N TYR A 625 -11.57 -17.62 0.23
CA TYR A 625 -10.12 -17.74 0.34
C TYR A 625 -9.68 -18.94 1.17
N ILE A 626 -8.57 -19.57 0.73
CA ILE A 626 -7.80 -20.56 1.49
C ILE A 626 -6.52 -19.94 2.02
N ASP A 627 -5.87 -20.60 2.97
CA ASP A 627 -4.48 -20.29 3.30
C ASP A 627 -3.51 -21.05 2.39
N SER A 628 -2.33 -20.50 2.16
CA SER A 628 -1.27 -21.22 1.44
C SER A 628 -0.56 -22.16 2.39
N SER A 629 -0.67 -23.47 2.12
CA SER A 629 -0.09 -24.52 2.96
C SER A 629 1.20 -25.08 2.36
N ASP A 630 2.36 -24.52 2.75
CA ASP A 630 3.56 -25.35 2.93
C ASP A 630 3.52 -26.06 4.33
N TYR A 631 2.34 -26.04 4.97
CA TYR A 631 2.03 -26.48 6.34
C TYR A 631 1.30 -27.84 6.38
N PRO A 632 2.00 -28.99 6.48
CA PRO A 632 1.37 -30.19 7.03
C PRO A 632 1.96 -30.49 8.41
N ASP A 633 1.69 -29.64 9.40
CA ASP A 633 1.77 -30.06 10.81
C ASP A 633 0.37 -30.44 11.29
N ASN A 634 0.26 -31.51 12.09
CA ASN A 634 -1.01 -32.14 12.50
C ASN A 634 -1.97 -31.26 13.34
N ASP A 635 -1.59 -30.02 13.65
CA ASP A 635 -2.34 -29.06 14.49
C ASP A 635 -2.80 -27.80 13.73
N ASP A 636 -2.55 -27.69 12.42
CA ASP A 636 -2.83 -26.48 11.65
C ASP A 636 -4.24 -26.47 11.00
N MET A 637 -4.78 -25.26 10.80
CA MET A 637 -6.07 -25.04 10.15
C MET A 637 -6.08 -25.67 8.74
N PRO A 638 -7.18 -26.33 8.33
CA PRO A 638 -7.21 -27.00 7.04
C PRO A 638 -7.09 -25.96 5.90
N PRO A 639 -6.38 -26.27 4.80
CA PRO A 639 -6.24 -25.38 3.64
C PRO A 639 -7.50 -25.38 2.77
N TRP A 640 -8.66 -25.19 3.41
CA TRP A 640 -9.97 -25.20 2.79
C TRP A 640 -10.56 -23.79 2.76
N PRO A 641 -11.47 -23.51 1.81
CA PRO A 641 -12.12 -22.21 1.75
C PRO A 641 -12.81 -21.92 3.08
N SER A 642 -12.44 -20.80 3.70
CA SER A 642 -12.92 -20.44 5.03
C SER A 642 -13.69 -19.12 5.01
N SER A 643 -14.70 -19.06 5.86
CA SER A 643 -15.49 -17.84 6.06
C SER A 643 -14.65 -16.73 6.68
N CYS A 644 -13.74 -17.06 7.60
CA CYS A 644 -12.83 -16.09 8.22
C CYS A 644 -11.94 -15.38 7.19
N ASN A 645 -11.17 -16.12 6.40
CA ASN A 645 -10.24 -15.55 5.42
C ASN A 645 -10.98 -14.64 4.44
N THR A 646 -12.16 -15.08 3.99
CA THR A 646 -12.98 -14.32 3.05
C THR A 646 -13.57 -13.05 3.68
N ALA A 647 -14.01 -13.10 4.93
CA ALA A 647 -14.52 -11.94 5.66
C ALA A 647 -13.44 -10.88 5.90
N TRP A 648 -12.20 -11.29 6.20
CA TRP A 648 -11.07 -10.37 6.32
C TRP A 648 -10.74 -9.64 5.02
N MET A 649 -10.83 -10.32 3.87
CA MET A 649 -10.66 -9.67 2.56
C MET A 649 -11.72 -8.58 2.33
N ILE A 650 -12.98 -8.80 2.76
CA ILE A 650 -14.04 -7.79 2.69
C ILE A 650 -13.69 -6.59 3.57
N LEU A 651 -13.31 -6.84 4.83
CA LEU A 651 -13.01 -5.79 5.80
C LEU A 651 -11.77 -4.97 5.43
N ALA A 652 -10.74 -5.59 4.86
CA ALA A 652 -9.56 -4.88 4.39
C ALA A 652 -9.87 -4.00 3.15
N CYS A 653 -10.79 -4.46 2.27
CA CYS A 653 -11.26 -3.67 1.13
C CYS A 653 -12.12 -2.48 1.54
N ASP A 654 -13.02 -2.68 2.50
CA ASP A 654 -14.00 -1.68 2.93
C ASP A 654 -14.30 -1.80 4.44
N PRO A 655 -13.46 -1.20 5.30
CA PRO A 655 -13.51 -1.43 6.74
C PRO A 655 -14.68 -0.74 7.43
N GLN A 656 -15.18 0.38 6.90
CA GLN A 656 -16.38 1.07 7.41
C GLN A 656 -16.33 1.42 8.91
N GLY A 657 -15.14 1.70 9.44
CA GLY A 657 -14.92 2.01 10.85
C GLY A 657 -14.67 0.79 11.74
N PHE A 658 -14.62 -0.42 11.17
CA PHE A 658 -14.08 -1.59 11.84
C PHE A 658 -12.68 -1.27 12.40
N TRP A 659 -12.50 -1.50 13.71
CA TRP A 659 -11.27 -1.20 14.45
C TRP A 659 -10.73 0.22 14.23
N ASN A 660 -11.63 1.19 14.16
CA ASN A 660 -11.33 2.62 14.01
C ASN A 660 -10.62 2.94 12.69
N VAL A 661 -10.73 2.07 11.68
CA VAL A 661 -10.24 2.30 10.33
C VAL A 661 -11.38 2.88 9.48
N GLY A 662 -11.47 4.22 9.49
CA GLY A 662 -12.54 4.98 8.81
C GLY A 662 -12.21 5.42 7.38
N VAL A 663 -11.32 4.73 6.68
CA VAL A 663 -10.95 5.03 5.29
C VAL A 663 -12.04 4.56 4.31
N SER A 664 -12.11 5.19 3.13
CA SER A 664 -13.06 4.81 2.07
C SER A 664 -12.74 3.44 1.46
N SER A 665 -13.71 2.75 0.87
CA SER A 665 -13.47 1.50 0.11
C SER A 665 -12.36 1.64 -0.95
N LEU A 666 -11.56 0.58 -1.16
CA LEU A 666 -10.55 0.49 -2.24
C LEU A 666 -11.16 0.41 -3.66
N SER A 667 -12.49 0.49 -3.78
CA SER A 667 -13.22 0.40 -5.04
C SER A 667 -12.73 1.38 -6.13
N GLY A 668 -12.99 1.02 -7.39
CA GLY A 668 -12.76 1.93 -8.52
C GLY A 668 -11.40 1.80 -9.20
N ARG A 669 -10.67 0.70 -8.97
CA ARG A 669 -9.30 0.51 -9.51
C ARG A 669 -9.03 -0.93 -9.93
N TYR A 670 -8.20 -1.08 -10.96
CA TYR A 670 -7.51 -2.33 -11.27
C TYR A 670 -6.09 -2.22 -10.73
N TYR A 671 -5.60 -3.26 -10.07
CA TYR A 671 -4.24 -3.28 -9.52
C TYR A 671 -3.43 -4.40 -10.17
N ARG A 672 -2.26 -4.05 -10.71
CA ARG A 672 -1.33 -4.98 -11.34
C ARG A 672 -0.24 -5.32 -10.32
N TYR A 673 -0.01 -6.61 -10.05
CA TYR A 673 0.87 -7.08 -8.98
C TYR A 673 1.85 -8.17 -9.38
#